data_AF-A0A0D2GTM9-F1
#
_entry.id   AF-A0A0D2GTM9-F1
#
_cell.length_a   1.000
_cell.length_b   1.000
_cell.length_c   1.000
_cell.angle_alpha   90.00
_cell.angle_beta   90.00
_cell.angle_gamma   90.00
#
_symmetry.space_group_name_H-M   'P 1'
#
loop_
_entity.id
_entity.type
_entity.pdbx_description
1 polymer ?
#
loop_
_entity_poly.entity_id
_entity_poly.type
_entity_poly.pdbx_seq_one_letter_code
_entity_poly.pdbx_strand_id
1 'polypeptide(L)'
;MPSQPPPPPRTKLGHHRVLGPNASILVSPLCLGAMGFGDIWSSVMGECNKETSYAILDHFHAAGGNFIDTANFYMAGQSEEWLGEWMAERGVREQMIIGTKFMLPYKLPEQMPEGSITSNFGGANKKSLRLSLAESLKRLKSDYVDILYVHAWDGVTSIPELMRSLDDVVKQGKVLYLGISNWPAWLVVKANDYARQHCLTPFVVYEGLWNVVARDIERDIVPMCQAEGMAITVWESMGAGKFKSKAEKAEKGGRPEYDLAGKGLDAYERATVALERVAKRKGTNAVGIALRYITLKAPYVFPIIGGRKIEHLQANIDNLSIQLSEDDIREIEEAAPIDLGYPHAFLSGKGDKHVGPTRPTKLERWWGAFEGVEEPKLLSTQPVVSTSGSEQQVQHTSLHAEGKGFQLPTSSSTQEEISSVCEQLRAALPPYDELRHCFSGDTKWWDFWHIKTFGTTPARESLLQFLERVYMIGNPIELGFLVSSYGHHNAAGALRYLSVVDRLVLAGDHLASNVEGLLLTVFHAKVYLEVGQPRRAFLCNRHGISLAQAMVNLHRNYSSSPRRTAAWWTLYLGDRFLSILLGLPYAISDDSFTVTYANETKQAGHATLPFAIRLGALTGRVIDQVQSRTGPKFSEILDIDDELTSLASTRTRYWWDHKIPIVCHSSELDEFRERLISQTQYFLTRIYLHLPYLLKSPTSHLYANSRLMAIESSKELLGRYLALRSHVNGSPIFDCQSVDFVGFMASVILVIGAFCDSRIPLVPGDIQLVNETVRVLQRVAENRVNRVARQCHKTLSTLLALAHVGGPPSSAVPSKITIPYFGTLYVASNWHLKSGSLRTLGEHGTPSESPGCLADPSTSNGPDGDLSRLSPTLVYEGMYNFDADLPWAQDESHAVSCVHDFMTDLDQDWESFFNSDIH
;
A
#
# COMPACT_ATOMS: atom_id res chain seq x y z
N MET A 1 6.98 -34.39 5.17
CA MET A 1 6.55 -33.74 6.43
C MET A 1 7.13 -34.51 7.60
N PRO A 2 7.57 -33.86 8.69
CA PRO A 2 8.00 -34.58 9.89
C PRO A 2 6.82 -35.39 10.43
N SER A 3 7.09 -36.64 10.81
CA SER A 3 6.09 -37.64 11.15
C SER A 3 5.51 -37.51 12.56
N GLN A 4 5.97 -36.54 13.37
CA GLN A 4 5.50 -36.30 14.73
C GLN A 4 5.41 -34.80 15.03
N PRO A 5 4.37 -34.36 15.76
CA PRO A 5 4.29 -32.99 16.24
C PRO A 5 5.44 -32.68 17.20
N PRO A 6 5.92 -31.42 17.25
CA PRO A 6 6.96 -31.03 18.20
C PRO A 6 6.49 -31.26 19.65
N PRO A 7 7.40 -31.62 20.57
CA PRO A 7 7.05 -31.75 21.98
C PRO A 7 6.54 -30.42 22.53
N PRO A 8 5.62 -30.44 23.53
CA PRO A 8 5.16 -29.21 24.15
C PRO A 8 6.35 -28.46 24.79
N PRO A 9 6.32 -27.11 24.81
CA PRO A 9 7.37 -26.33 25.43
C PRO A 9 7.47 -26.61 26.93
N ARG A 10 8.69 -26.50 27.49
CA ARG A 10 8.98 -26.81 28.89
C ARG A 10 8.23 -25.92 29.88
N THR A 11 8.05 -24.65 29.54
CA THR A 11 7.36 -23.67 30.37
C THR A 11 6.38 -22.86 29.52
N LYS A 12 5.52 -22.06 30.18
CA LYS A 12 4.62 -21.12 29.52
C LYS A 12 5.35 -20.06 28.69
N LEU A 13 6.61 -19.78 28.99
CA LEU A 13 7.44 -18.84 28.24
C LEU A 13 7.73 -19.33 26.80
N GLY A 14 7.83 -20.64 26.59
CA GLY A 14 8.04 -21.24 25.27
C GLY A 14 6.79 -21.30 24.38
N HIS A 15 5.63 -20.80 24.85
CA HIS A 15 4.46 -20.58 24.01
C HIS A 15 4.58 -19.21 23.34
N HIS A 16 5.36 -19.13 22.27
CA HIS A 16 5.58 -17.88 21.55
C HIS A 16 4.28 -17.38 20.90
N ARG A 17 4.14 -16.05 20.85
CA ARG A 17 2.99 -15.33 20.30
C ARG A 17 3.46 -14.48 19.15
N VAL A 18 2.60 -14.30 18.15
CA VAL A 18 2.82 -13.28 17.10
C VAL A 18 2.98 -11.91 17.77
N LEU A 19 4.01 -11.16 17.38
CA LEU A 19 4.30 -9.84 17.93
C LEU A 19 3.12 -8.89 17.69
N GLY A 20 2.66 -8.75 16.45
CA GLY A 20 1.49 -7.92 16.14
C GLY A 20 0.93 -8.16 14.73
N PRO A 21 -0.22 -7.55 14.39
CA PRO A 21 -0.84 -7.68 13.07
C PRO A 21 0.12 -7.37 11.90
N ASN A 22 0.97 -6.35 12.09
CA ASN A 22 1.94 -5.91 11.08
C ASN A 22 3.34 -6.54 11.23
N ALA A 23 3.51 -7.49 12.15
CA ALA A 23 4.78 -8.20 12.36
C ALA A 23 4.55 -9.65 12.84
N SER A 24 4.69 -10.59 11.92
CA SER A 24 4.40 -12.02 12.15
C SER A 24 5.49 -12.77 12.93
N ILE A 25 6.55 -12.11 13.39
CA ILE A 25 7.59 -12.74 14.22
C ILE A 25 7.01 -13.26 15.53
N LEU A 26 7.53 -14.41 15.97
CA LEU A 26 7.07 -15.09 17.16
C LEU A 26 8.00 -14.74 18.33
N VAL A 27 7.43 -14.12 19.36
CA VAL A 27 8.14 -13.68 20.57
C VAL A 27 7.59 -14.37 21.81
N SER A 28 8.44 -14.59 22.81
CA SER A 28 8.03 -15.05 24.13
C SER A 28 7.05 -14.05 24.77
N PRO A 29 6.07 -14.51 25.57
CA PRO A 29 5.06 -13.66 26.17
C PRO A 29 5.63 -12.63 27.17
N LEU A 30 6.88 -12.81 27.60
CA LEU A 30 7.67 -11.85 28.36
C LEU A 30 8.92 -11.49 27.56
N CYS A 31 9.31 -10.22 27.62
CA CYS A 31 10.56 -9.71 27.08
C CYS A 31 11.58 -9.55 28.21
N LEU A 32 12.81 -10.05 28.07
CA LEU A 32 13.85 -9.86 29.08
C LEU A 32 14.59 -8.54 28.83
N GLY A 33 14.52 -7.61 29.78
CA GLY A 33 15.24 -6.35 29.73
C GLY A 33 16.67 -6.47 30.25
N ALA A 34 17.63 -6.04 29.45
CA ALA A 34 19.07 -6.13 29.71
C ALA A 34 19.69 -4.83 30.26
N MET A 35 18.89 -3.83 30.63
CA MET A 35 19.39 -2.53 31.15
C MET A 35 20.32 -2.69 32.37
N GLY A 36 20.10 -3.72 33.17
CA GLY A 36 20.91 -4.01 34.36
C GLY A 36 22.18 -4.80 34.10
N PHE A 37 22.42 -5.30 32.87
CA PHE A 37 23.60 -6.12 32.56
C PHE A 37 24.82 -5.23 32.33
N GLY A 38 25.66 -5.12 33.35
CA GLY A 38 26.85 -4.29 33.35
C GLY A 38 27.19 -3.76 34.73
N ASP A 39 28.39 -3.21 34.85
CA ASP A 39 28.97 -2.80 36.14
C ASP A 39 29.01 -1.26 36.29
N ILE A 40 28.87 -0.53 35.18
CA ILE A 40 29.09 0.93 35.11
C ILE A 40 28.11 1.71 36.00
N TRP A 41 26.84 1.28 36.07
CA TRP A 41 25.82 1.92 36.91
C TRP A 41 25.41 1.07 38.12
N SER A 42 26.30 0.18 38.57
CA SER A 42 26.06 -0.73 39.71
C SER A 42 25.63 0.00 40.99
N SER A 43 26.13 1.22 41.24
CA SER A 43 25.75 2.05 42.39
C SER A 43 24.29 2.52 42.37
N VAL A 44 23.67 2.62 41.19
CA VAL A 44 22.30 3.11 40.99
C VAL A 44 21.32 1.97 40.68
N MET A 45 21.75 0.98 39.89
CA MET A 45 20.92 -0.11 39.39
C MET A 45 21.06 -1.41 40.19
N GLY A 46 22.08 -1.49 41.05
CA GLY A 46 22.52 -2.71 41.72
C GLY A 46 23.47 -3.53 40.85
N GLU A 47 24.34 -4.31 41.50
CA GLU A 47 25.35 -5.14 40.84
C GLU A 47 24.72 -6.31 40.08
N CYS A 48 25.13 -6.48 38.82
CA CYS A 48 24.83 -7.64 37.97
C CYS A 48 26.00 -7.84 37.01
N ASN A 49 27.02 -8.55 37.49
CA ASN A 49 28.22 -8.84 36.72
C ASN A 49 27.95 -9.76 35.52
N LYS A 50 29.00 -10.01 34.72
CA LYS A 50 28.91 -10.80 33.50
C LYS A 50 28.46 -12.23 33.77
N GLU A 51 28.99 -12.88 34.81
CA GLU A 51 28.64 -14.24 35.20
C GLU A 51 27.16 -14.36 35.55
N THR A 52 26.64 -13.41 36.34
CA THR A 52 25.22 -13.37 36.72
C THR A 52 24.33 -13.08 35.51
N SER A 53 24.75 -12.16 34.64
CA SER A 53 24.04 -11.84 33.40
C SER A 53 23.91 -13.07 32.50
N TYR A 54 25.01 -13.84 32.34
CA TYR A 54 25.03 -15.08 31.56
C TYR A 54 24.13 -16.14 32.17
N ALA A 55 24.16 -16.30 33.50
CA ALA A 55 23.29 -17.27 34.17
C ALA A 55 21.80 -16.91 34.01
N ILE A 56 21.44 -15.63 34.02
CA ILE A 56 20.07 -15.16 33.75
C ILE A 56 19.67 -15.43 32.29
N LEU A 57 20.56 -15.14 31.33
CA LEU A 57 20.33 -15.37 29.90
C LEU A 57 20.18 -16.87 29.59
N ASP A 58 21.07 -17.71 30.13
CA ASP A 58 21.02 -19.16 30.01
C ASP A 58 19.70 -19.71 30.59
N HIS A 59 19.25 -19.21 31.76
CA HIS A 59 17.98 -19.62 32.36
C HIS A 59 16.77 -19.19 31.54
N PHE A 60 16.77 -17.95 31.02
CA PHE A 60 15.69 -17.44 30.17
C PHE A 60 15.54 -18.24 28.89
N HIS A 61 16.65 -18.50 28.19
CA HIS A 61 16.69 -19.33 26.98
C HIS A 61 16.25 -20.76 27.27
N ALA A 62 16.77 -21.39 28.33
CA ALA A 62 16.42 -22.76 28.71
C ALA A 62 14.92 -22.93 29.07
N ALA A 63 14.28 -21.87 29.56
CA ALA A 63 12.85 -21.83 29.82
C ALA A 63 11.99 -21.63 28.54
N GLY A 64 12.61 -21.34 27.40
CA GLY A 64 11.95 -21.10 26.11
C GLY A 64 11.77 -19.62 25.75
N GLY A 65 12.43 -18.70 26.47
CA GLY A 65 12.43 -17.28 26.16
C GLY A 65 13.26 -16.96 24.93
N ASN A 66 12.77 -16.07 24.07
CA ASN A 66 13.50 -15.64 22.87
C ASN A 66 13.52 -14.11 22.67
N PHE A 67 12.73 -13.33 23.40
CA PHE A 67 12.65 -11.89 23.20
C PHE A 67 13.47 -11.12 24.25
N ILE A 68 14.50 -10.40 23.82
CA ILE A 68 15.41 -9.64 24.69
C ILE A 68 15.47 -8.19 24.23
N ASP A 69 15.36 -7.27 25.18
CA ASP A 69 15.46 -5.83 24.97
C ASP A 69 16.74 -5.26 25.59
N THR A 70 17.49 -4.48 24.82
CA THR A 70 18.69 -3.74 25.25
C THR A 70 18.71 -2.34 24.60
N ALA A 71 19.79 -1.58 24.75
CA ALA A 71 19.99 -0.29 24.07
C ALA A 71 21.47 0.07 23.99
N ASN A 72 21.83 0.89 23.00
CA ASN A 72 23.18 1.45 22.84
C ASN A 72 23.73 2.19 24.08
N PHE A 73 22.81 2.77 24.86
CA PHE A 73 23.09 3.57 26.04
C PHE A 73 23.23 2.74 27.31
N TYR A 74 22.64 1.54 27.37
CA TYR A 74 22.57 0.74 28.60
C TYR A 74 23.95 0.29 29.06
N MET A 75 24.31 0.66 30.30
CA MET A 75 25.64 0.44 30.86
C MET A 75 26.75 0.91 29.90
N ALA A 76 26.55 2.08 29.29
CA ALA A 76 27.42 2.66 28.26
C ALA A 76 27.78 1.69 27.11
N GLY A 77 26.87 0.81 26.73
CA GLY A 77 27.04 -0.19 25.66
C GLY A 77 27.47 -1.57 26.14
N GLN A 78 27.85 -1.74 27.41
CA GLN A 78 28.29 -3.03 27.97
C GLN A 78 27.18 -4.09 27.94
N SER A 79 25.92 -3.67 28.05
CA SER A 79 24.76 -4.57 27.93
C SER A 79 24.70 -5.26 26.56
N GLU A 80 24.89 -4.51 25.47
CA GLU A 80 24.93 -5.05 24.10
C GLU A 80 26.16 -5.95 23.90
N GLU A 81 27.31 -5.56 24.45
CA GLU A 81 28.56 -6.33 24.34
C GLU A 81 28.43 -7.70 25.00
N TRP A 82 27.96 -7.75 26.25
CA TRP A 82 27.80 -8.99 26.98
C TRP A 82 26.74 -9.90 26.36
N LEU A 83 25.63 -9.31 25.88
CA LEU A 83 24.59 -10.05 25.17
C LEU A 83 25.11 -10.64 23.85
N GLY A 84 25.86 -9.87 23.07
CA GLY A 84 26.49 -10.33 21.82
C GLY A 84 27.51 -11.44 22.04
N GLU A 85 28.36 -11.31 23.05
CA GLU A 85 29.29 -12.35 23.47
C GLU A 85 28.57 -13.63 23.89
N TRP A 86 27.53 -13.51 24.73
CA TRP A 86 26.74 -14.67 25.15
C TRP A 86 26.09 -15.38 23.97
N MET A 87 25.43 -14.65 23.07
CA MET A 87 24.79 -15.23 21.88
C MET A 87 25.80 -15.95 20.98
N ALA A 88 26.99 -15.38 20.80
CA ALA A 88 28.06 -15.97 20.00
C ALA A 88 28.63 -17.23 20.67
N GLU A 89 28.87 -17.21 21.98
CA GLU A 89 29.38 -18.35 22.73
C GLU A 89 28.39 -19.52 22.77
N ARG A 90 27.09 -19.24 22.84
CA ARG A 90 26.03 -20.27 22.87
C ARG A 90 25.56 -20.69 21.49
N GLY A 91 25.88 -19.92 20.44
CA GLY A 91 25.43 -20.18 19.07
C GLY A 91 23.91 -20.04 18.89
N VAL A 92 23.29 -19.07 19.57
CA VAL A 92 21.82 -18.94 19.64
C VAL A 92 21.26 -17.71 18.94
N ARG A 93 22.07 -16.87 18.28
CA ARG A 93 21.64 -15.60 17.67
C ARG A 93 20.37 -15.72 16.82
N GLU A 94 20.28 -16.74 15.96
CA GLU A 94 19.13 -16.97 15.07
C GLU A 94 17.84 -17.40 15.80
N GLN A 95 17.97 -17.88 17.05
CA GLN A 95 16.83 -18.26 17.88
C GLN A 95 16.26 -17.06 18.65
N MET A 96 17.00 -15.96 18.74
CA MET A 96 16.68 -14.81 19.58
C MET A 96 16.13 -13.65 18.75
N ILE A 97 15.14 -12.96 19.32
CA ILE A 97 14.59 -11.70 18.84
C ILE A 97 15.21 -10.59 19.69
N ILE A 98 16.08 -9.79 19.08
CA ILE A 98 16.82 -8.74 19.77
C ILE A 98 16.24 -7.36 19.44
N GLY A 99 15.71 -6.69 20.46
CA GLY A 99 15.38 -5.28 20.44
C GLY A 99 16.57 -4.45 20.92
N THR A 100 17.04 -3.49 20.11
CA THR A 100 17.96 -2.44 20.59
C THR A 100 17.46 -1.06 20.20
N LYS A 101 18.07 0.00 20.73
CA LYS A 101 17.61 1.38 20.59
C LYS A 101 18.75 2.32 20.21
N PHE A 102 18.42 3.33 19.42
CA PHE A 102 19.25 4.49 19.14
C PHE A 102 18.52 5.78 19.54
N MET A 103 19.15 6.95 19.37
CA MET A 103 18.75 8.31 19.81
C MET A 103 19.51 8.77 21.05
N LEU A 104 19.57 7.97 22.12
CA LEU A 104 20.45 8.29 23.24
C LEU A 104 21.93 8.16 22.85
N PRO A 105 22.85 8.91 23.49
CA PRO A 105 24.24 8.94 23.07
C PRO A 105 24.92 7.57 23.21
N TYR A 106 25.38 6.99 22.10
CA TYR A 106 26.08 5.69 22.10
C TYR A 106 27.48 5.75 22.76
N LYS A 107 27.95 6.97 23.06
CA LYS A 107 29.18 7.30 23.82
C LYS A 107 28.87 8.42 24.80
N LEU A 108 29.24 8.21 26.06
CA LEU A 108 29.03 9.20 27.12
C LEU A 108 30.06 10.34 27.00
N PRO A 109 29.65 11.61 27.13
CA PRO A 109 30.58 12.74 27.12
C PRO A 109 31.71 12.61 28.15
N GLU A 110 31.42 12.04 29.31
CA GLU A 110 32.36 11.84 30.42
C GLU A 110 33.47 10.82 30.07
N GLN A 111 33.26 9.98 29.05
CA GLN A 111 34.25 9.00 28.58
C GLN A 111 35.15 9.57 27.48
N MET A 112 34.93 10.82 27.06
CA MET A 112 35.64 11.44 25.96
C MET A 112 36.69 12.44 26.49
N PRO A 113 37.78 12.69 25.74
CA PRO A 113 38.74 13.74 26.11
C PRO A 113 38.05 15.09 26.32
N GLU A 114 38.51 15.86 27.30
CA GLU A 114 38.03 17.21 27.56
C GLU A 114 38.09 18.07 26.27
N GLY A 115 37.03 18.82 25.99
CA GLY A 115 36.90 19.61 24.76
C GLY A 115 36.38 18.84 23.53
N SER A 116 36.06 17.55 23.65
CA SER A 116 35.45 16.77 22.56
C SER A 116 34.08 17.32 22.14
N ILE A 117 33.81 17.36 20.83
CA ILE A 117 32.50 17.75 20.28
C ILE A 117 31.56 16.53 20.29
N THR A 118 30.61 16.50 21.22
CA THR A 118 29.70 15.35 21.46
C THR A 118 28.26 15.58 21.00
N SER A 119 27.95 16.76 20.45
CA SER A 119 26.59 17.20 20.10
C SER A 119 25.83 16.28 19.15
N ASN A 120 26.53 15.47 18.35
CA ASN A 120 25.93 14.56 17.37
C ASN A 120 26.07 13.07 17.75
N PHE A 121 26.38 12.76 19.01
CA PHE A 121 26.39 11.37 19.48
C PHE A 121 24.98 10.84 19.78
N GLY A 122 23.98 11.71 19.96
CA GLY A 122 22.57 11.38 20.09
C GLY A 122 21.67 12.10 19.08
N GLY A 123 20.36 11.98 19.28
CA GLY A 123 19.29 12.49 18.41
C GLY A 123 18.74 11.43 17.45
N ALA A 124 17.53 11.64 16.94
CA ALA A 124 16.89 10.73 15.99
C ALA A 124 17.36 10.95 14.54
N ASN A 125 18.28 11.88 14.32
CA ASN A 125 18.83 12.26 13.01
C ASN A 125 19.65 11.13 12.35
N LYS A 126 19.85 11.25 11.04
CA LYS A 126 20.55 10.23 10.23
C LYS A 126 21.98 9.93 10.70
N LYS A 127 22.70 10.94 11.22
CA LYS A 127 24.09 10.78 11.67
C LYS A 127 24.19 9.95 12.95
N SER A 128 23.33 10.22 13.93
CA SER A 128 23.29 9.41 15.16
C SER A 128 22.84 7.98 14.86
N LEU A 129 21.83 7.78 14.01
CA LEU A 129 21.40 6.45 13.56
C LEU A 129 22.57 5.67 12.94
N ARG A 130 23.27 6.26 11.97
CA ARG A 130 24.41 5.62 11.29
C ARG A 130 25.49 5.16 12.27
N LEU A 131 25.89 6.01 13.19
CA LEU A 131 26.98 5.73 14.14
C LEU A 131 26.54 4.72 15.21
N SER A 132 25.37 4.94 15.79
CA SER A 132 24.86 4.10 16.88
C SER A 132 24.58 2.68 16.40
N LEU A 133 23.90 2.52 15.25
CA LEU A 133 23.58 1.19 14.73
C LEU A 133 24.85 0.39 14.38
N ALA A 134 25.85 1.03 13.77
CA ALA A 134 27.10 0.36 13.44
C ALA A 134 27.83 -0.15 14.70
N GLU A 135 27.82 0.63 15.78
CA GLU A 135 28.43 0.22 17.04
C GLU A 135 27.60 -0.85 17.76
N SER A 136 26.27 -0.74 17.76
CA SER A 136 25.36 -1.76 18.31
C SER A 136 25.55 -3.12 17.62
N LEU A 137 25.59 -3.16 16.29
CA LEU A 137 25.81 -4.40 15.52
C LEU A 137 27.17 -5.05 15.87
N LYS A 138 28.21 -4.23 16.01
CA LYS A 138 29.54 -4.69 16.42
C LYS A 138 29.53 -5.30 17.82
N ARG A 139 28.91 -4.64 18.79
CA ARG A 139 28.80 -5.12 20.18
C ARG A 139 27.96 -6.39 20.28
N LEU A 140 26.83 -6.42 19.57
CA LEU A 140 25.93 -7.59 19.49
C LEU A 140 26.52 -8.76 18.69
N LYS A 141 27.69 -8.58 18.04
CA LYS A 141 28.33 -9.58 17.18
C LYS A 141 27.37 -10.15 16.13
N SER A 142 26.58 -9.28 15.53
CA SER A 142 25.49 -9.60 14.60
C SER A 142 25.52 -8.64 13.41
N ASP A 143 25.10 -9.10 12.24
CA ASP A 143 24.94 -8.31 11.02
C ASP A 143 23.56 -7.65 10.91
N TYR A 144 22.57 -8.14 11.67
CA TYR A 144 21.23 -7.55 11.79
C TYR A 144 20.74 -7.44 13.24
N VAL A 145 19.76 -6.56 13.47
CA VAL A 145 18.90 -6.54 14.67
C VAL A 145 17.45 -6.80 14.27
N ASP A 146 16.70 -7.52 15.12
CA ASP A 146 15.32 -7.87 14.82
C ASP A 146 14.42 -6.65 14.94
N ILE A 147 14.55 -5.88 16.02
CA ILE A 147 13.77 -4.66 16.25
C ILE A 147 14.69 -3.50 16.60
N LEU A 148 14.65 -2.42 15.82
CA LEU A 148 15.33 -1.17 16.15
C LEU A 148 14.33 -0.12 16.65
N TYR A 149 14.48 0.32 17.89
CA TYR A 149 13.65 1.35 18.50
C TYR A 149 14.27 2.75 18.37
N VAL A 150 13.44 3.74 18.06
CA VAL A 150 13.72 5.16 18.33
C VAL A 150 13.42 5.41 19.82
N HIS A 151 14.44 5.61 20.66
CA HIS A 151 14.33 5.49 22.13
C HIS A 151 13.44 6.55 22.81
N ALA A 152 13.41 7.78 22.28
CA ALA A 152 12.51 8.86 22.72
C ALA A 152 12.36 9.91 21.62
N TRP A 153 11.34 10.78 21.75
CA TRP A 153 11.15 11.91 20.85
C TRP A 153 12.17 13.02 21.16
N ASP A 154 12.91 13.47 20.15
CA ASP A 154 13.96 14.49 20.31
C ASP A 154 13.48 15.93 20.05
N GLY A 155 12.24 16.09 19.55
CA GLY A 155 11.65 17.40 19.27
C GLY A 155 12.22 18.15 18.07
N VAL A 156 13.22 17.60 17.37
CA VAL A 156 13.97 18.35 16.33
C VAL A 156 14.07 17.61 15.01
N THR A 157 14.16 16.28 15.01
CA THR A 157 14.29 15.51 13.77
C THR A 157 12.96 15.44 13.04
N SER A 158 12.94 15.80 11.76
CA SER A 158 11.72 15.76 10.96
C SER A 158 11.29 14.30 10.66
N ILE A 159 9.99 14.05 10.59
CA ILE A 159 9.45 12.72 10.22
C ILE A 159 9.98 12.24 8.86
N PRO A 160 10.03 13.07 7.78
CA PRO A 160 10.62 12.67 6.51
C PRO A 160 12.08 12.20 6.62
N GLU A 161 12.90 12.93 7.39
CA GLU A 161 14.30 12.55 7.61
C GLU A 161 14.40 11.21 8.34
N LEU A 162 13.65 11.08 9.45
CA LEU A 162 13.64 9.91 10.31
C LEU A 162 13.20 8.67 9.53
N MET A 163 12.00 8.69 8.94
CA MET A 163 11.41 7.51 8.30
C MET A 163 12.21 7.04 7.08
N ARG A 164 12.73 7.96 6.25
CA ARG A 164 13.63 7.58 5.15
C ARG A 164 14.90 6.92 5.66
N SER A 165 15.51 7.47 6.72
CA SER A 165 16.75 6.92 7.26
C SER A 165 16.59 5.56 7.94
N LEU A 166 15.44 5.31 8.58
CA LEU A 166 15.08 4.02 9.14
C LEU A 166 14.82 3.01 8.02
N ASP A 167 14.10 3.40 6.97
CA ASP A 167 13.83 2.54 5.82
C ASP A 167 15.13 2.18 5.07
N ASP A 168 16.10 3.10 4.96
CA ASP A 168 17.42 2.83 4.38
C ASP A 168 18.15 1.70 5.11
N VAL A 169 18.09 1.64 6.45
CA VAL A 169 18.76 0.59 7.23
C VAL A 169 18.00 -0.74 7.21
N VAL A 170 16.67 -0.69 7.02
CA VAL A 170 15.85 -1.89 6.77
C VAL A 170 16.18 -2.48 5.39
N LYS A 171 16.20 -1.65 4.34
CA LYS A 171 16.59 -2.07 2.97
C LYS A 171 18.02 -2.59 2.88
N GLN A 172 18.92 -2.13 3.76
CA GLN A 172 20.27 -2.68 3.90
C GLN A 172 20.32 -4.06 4.59
N GLY A 173 19.20 -4.56 5.11
CA GLY A 173 19.13 -5.81 5.86
C GLY A 173 19.71 -5.74 7.27
N LYS A 174 20.06 -4.55 7.77
CA LYS A 174 20.63 -4.36 9.11
C LYS A 174 19.57 -4.35 10.22
N VAL A 175 18.33 -4.10 9.85
CA VAL A 175 17.18 -4.00 10.74
C VAL A 175 16.01 -4.73 10.09
N LEU A 176 15.30 -5.59 10.82
CA LEU A 176 14.16 -6.32 10.28
C LEU A 176 12.83 -5.60 10.55
N TYR A 177 12.65 -5.07 11.77
CA TYR A 177 11.44 -4.38 12.20
C TYR A 177 11.76 -3.07 12.91
N LEU A 178 10.84 -2.11 12.83
CA LEU A 178 10.97 -0.81 13.48
C LEU A 178 10.08 -0.73 14.72
N GLY A 179 10.67 -0.25 15.81
CA GLY A 179 9.99 0.09 17.05
C GLY A 179 10.11 1.58 17.37
N ILE A 180 9.26 2.07 18.25
CA ILE A 180 9.29 3.45 18.73
C ILE A 180 9.00 3.48 20.22
N SER A 181 9.68 4.34 20.97
CA SER A 181 9.58 4.35 22.43
C SER A 181 9.42 5.76 22.95
N ASN A 182 8.50 6.00 23.89
CA ASN A 182 8.30 7.32 24.53
C ASN A 182 7.98 8.47 23.54
N TRP A 183 7.10 8.23 22.56
CA TRP A 183 6.62 9.24 21.62
C TRP A 183 5.15 9.58 21.84
N PRO A 184 4.73 10.84 21.65
CA PRO A 184 3.31 11.19 21.62
C PRO A 184 2.55 10.44 20.51
N ALA A 185 1.33 9.97 20.80
CA ALA A 185 0.53 9.15 19.90
C ALA A 185 0.37 9.76 18.50
N TRP A 186 0.02 11.05 18.43
CA TRP A 186 -0.20 11.75 17.16
C TRP A 186 1.06 11.82 16.27
N LEU A 187 2.26 11.85 16.87
CA LEU A 187 3.52 11.83 16.10
C LEU A 187 3.81 10.44 15.55
N VAL A 188 3.51 9.39 16.32
CA VAL A 188 3.63 8.00 15.85
C VAL A 188 2.69 7.75 14.69
N VAL A 189 1.40 8.15 14.82
CA VAL A 189 0.43 8.08 13.70
C VAL A 189 0.95 8.84 12.50
N LYS A 190 1.42 10.09 12.67
CA LYS A 190 1.97 10.89 11.57
C LYS A 190 3.18 10.21 10.90
N ALA A 191 4.04 9.53 11.67
CA ALA A 191 5.21 8.84 11.14
C ALA A 191 4.83 7.55 10.39
N ASN A 192 3.92 6.74 10.94
CA ASN A 192 3.40 5.56 10.26
C ASN A 192 2.59 5.93 9.01
N ASP A 193 1.83 7.01 9.06
CA ASP A 193 1.09 7.54 7.93
C ASP A 193 2.03 7.99 6.82
N TYR A 194 3.09 8.74 7.16
CA TYR A 194 4.16 9.07 6.24
C TYR A 194 4.78 7.81 5.62
N ALA A 195 5.04 6.77 6.41
CA ALA A 195 5.58 5.52 5.90
C ALA A 195 4.62 4.85 4.89
N ARG A 196 3.33 4.75 5.20
CA ARG A 196 2.31 4.18 4.29
C ARG A 196 2.19 4.96 2.98
N GLN A 197 2.13 6.29 3.06
CA GLN A 197 2.01 7.17 1.87
C GLN A 197 3.19 7.05 0.90
N HIS A 198 4.33 6.62 1.43
CA HIS A 198 5.62 6.68 0.73
C HIS A 198 6.27 5.31 0.57
N CYS A 199 5.52 4.24 0.82
CA CYS A 199 5.97 2.85 0.70
C CYS A 199 7.24 2.56 1.51
N LEU A 200 7.35 3.14 2.69
CA LEU A 200 8.43 2.90 3.65
C LEU A 200 7.97 1.91 4.73
N THR A 201 8.93 1.32 5.43
CA THR A 201 8.69 0.43 6.56
C THR A 201 8.04 1.20 7.74
N PRO A 202 6.85 0.83 8.22
CA PRO A 202 6.22 1.48 9.38
C PRO A 202 6.74 0.92 10.71
N PHE A 203 6.42 1.60 11.82
CA PHE A 203 6.62 1.06 13.16
C PHE A 203 5.58 -0.03 13.47
N VAL A 204 6.04 -1.14 14.06
CA VAL A 204 5.20 -2.31 14.39
C VAL A 204 5.10 -2.57 15.88
N VAL A 205 5.86 -1.86 16.71
CA VAL A 205 5.85 -1.99 18.17
C VAL A 205 6.12 -0.66 18.85
N TYR A 206 5.34 -0.36 19.89
CA TYR A 206 5.52 0.78 20.75
C TYR A 206 6.05 0.33 22.12
N GLU A 207 7.12 0.96 22.60
CA GLU A 207 7.65 0.75 23.95
C GLU A 207 7.28 1.92 24.89
N GLY A 208 6.66 1.63 26.03
CA GLY A 208 6.17 2.66 26.94
C GLY A 208 6.09 2.27 28.42
N LEU A 209 6.05 3.30 29.28
CA LEU A 209 5.79 3.15 30.70
C LEU A 209 4.33 2.76 30.92
N TRP A 210 4.10 1.58 31.47
CA TRP A 210 2.76 1.17 31.85
C TRP A 210 2.78 0.21 33.04
N ASN A 211 2.04 0.53 34.08
CA ASN A 211 1.81 -0.36 35.21
C ASN A 211 0.49 0.00 35.90
N VAL A 212 0.21 -0.64 37.03
CA VAL A 212 -1.02 -0.44 37.81
C VAL A 212 -1.27 1.04 38.16
N VAL A 213 -0.22 1.84 38.37
CA VAL A 213 -0.32 3.25 38.78
C VAL A 213 -0.10 4.19 37.59
N ALA A 214 0.96 3.96 36.81
CA ALA A 214 1.29 4.74 35.63
C ALA A 214 0.49 4.23 34.42
N ARG A 215 -0.75 4.70 34.29
CA ARG A 215 -1.69 4.29 33.23
C ARG A 215 -1.89 5.34 32.12
N ASP A 216 -1.02 6.34 32.04
CA ASP A 216 -1.16 7.48 31.12
C ASP A 216 -1.23 7.06 29.65
N ILE A 217 -0.53 5.99 29.26
CA ILE A 217 -0.55 5.48 27.90
C ILE A 217 -1.91 4.89 27.48
N GLU A 218 -2.78 4.55 28.44
CA GLU A 218 -4.15 4.13 28.15
C GLU A 218 -4.96 5.25 27.51
N ARG A 219 -4.55 6.52 27.66
CA ARG A 219 -5.24 7.68 27.07
C ARG A 219 -5.29 7.64 25.55
N ASP A 220 -4.14 7.60 24.90
CA ASP A 220 -4.08 7.67 23.43
C ASP A 220 -3.16 6.62 22.81
N ILE A 221 -2.15 6.13 23.52
CA ILE A 221 -1.15 5.21 22.97
C ILE A 221 -1.70 3.80 22.82
N VAL A 222 -2.43 3.26 23.81
CA VAL A 222 -3.04 1.93 23.70
C VAL A 222 -4.08 1.89 22.55
N PRO A 223 -5.04 2.85 22.46
CA PRO A 223 -5.94 2.92 21.31
C PRO A 223 -5.20 3.09 19.97
N MET A 224 -4.16 3.94 19.94
CA MET A 224 -3.33 4.12 18.75
C MET A 224 -2.66 2.81 18.31
N CYS A 225 -2.05 2.06 19.23
CA CYS A 225 -1.40 0.79 18.88
C CYS A 225 -2.40 -0.20 18.28
N GLN A 226 -3.63 -0.26 18.81
CA GLN A 226 -4.68 -1.11 18.26
C GLN A 226 -5.08 -0.69 16.84
N ALA A 227 -5.27 0.62 16.62
CA ALA A 227 -5.64 1.17 15.31
C ALA A 227 -4.52 1.03 14.26
N GLU A 228 -3.26 1.17 14.68
CA GLU A 228 -2.07 1.10 13.83
C GLU A 228 -1.52 -0.33 13.66
N GLY A 229 -2.16 -1.33 14.27
CA GLY A 229 -1.72 -2.73 14.20
C GLY A 229 -0.35 -2.98 14.85
N MET A 230 -0.03 -2.24 15.92
CA MET A 230 1.24 -2.28 16.63
C MET A 230 1.15 -3.10 17.93
N ALA A 231 2.24 -3.79 18.26
CA ALA A 231 2.44 -4.41 19.57
C ALA A 231 2.81 -3.37 20.64
N ILE A 232 2.70 -3.74 21.91
CA ILE A 232 3.10 -2.88 23.04
C ILE A 232 4.13 -3.61 23.89
N THR A 233 5.36 -3.11 23.95
CA THR A 233 6.35 -3.50 24.96
C THR A 233 6.29 -2.54 26.14
N VAL A 234 6.33 -3.09 27.35
CA VAL A 234 6.07 -2.31 28.56
C VAL A 234 7.27 -2.31 29.48
N TRP A 235 7.90 -1.16 29.67
CA TRP A 235 8.90 -0.97 30.71
C TRP A 235 8.24 -0.55 32.03
N GLU A 236 8.90 -0.89 33.15
CA GLU A 236 8.35 -0.69 34.50
C GLU A 236 6.99 -1.35 34.77
N SER A 237 6.68 -2.45 34.07
CA SER A 237 5.47 -3.27 34.27
C SER A 237 5.24 -3.69 35.73
N MET A 238 6.32 -3.91 36.48
CA MET A 238 6.35 -4.24 37.91
C MET A 238 6.59 -3.02 38.83
N GLY A 239 6.42 -1.80 38.32
CA GLY A 239 6.61 -0.55 39.05
C GLY A 239 8.02 -0.38 39.59
N ALA A 240 9.06 -0.83 38.89
CA ALA A 240 10.47 -0.80 39.35
C ALA A 240 10.70 -1.45 40.74
N GLY A 241 9.81 -2.36 41.19
CA GLY A 241 9.87 -2.96 42.53
C GLY A 241 9.07 -2.21 43.61
N LYS A 242 8.38 -1.12 43.28
CA LYS A 242 7.55 -0.33 44.21
C LYS A 242 6.34 -1.11 44.75
N PHE A 243 5.91 -2.17 44.06
CA PHE A 243 4.80 -3.05 44.49
C PHE A 243 5.19 -4.14 45.49
N LYS A 244 6.44 -4.14 45.97
CA LYS A 244 6.87 -5.02 47.06
C LYS A 244 6.19 -4.62 48.37
N SER A 245 5.94 -5.60 49.23
CA SER A 245 5.41 -5.38 50.58
C SER A 245 6.37 -4.54 51.43
N LYS A 246 5.87 -3.93 52.50
CA LYS A 246 6.72 -3.17 53.46
C LYS A 246 7.84 -4.03 54.06
N ALA A 247 7.58 -5.32 54.27
CA ALA A 247 8.58 -6.26 54.77
C ALA A 247 9.70 -6.50 53.74
N GLU A 248 9.35 -6.74 52.47
CA GLU A 248 10.31 -6.94 51.38
C GLU A 248 11.12 -5.67 51.06
N LYS A 249 10.53 -4.49 51.23
CA LYS A 249 11.25 -3.21 51.07
C LYS A 249 12.28 -2.95 52.18
N ALA A 250 12.09 -3.55 53.36
CA ALA A 250 13.02 -3.41 54.48
C ALA A 250 14.30 -4.25 54.31
N GLU A 251 14.34 -5.19 53.35
CA GLU A 251 15.54 -5.95 53.01
C GLU A 251 16.58 -5.06 52.30
N LYS A 252 17.85 -5.15 52.71
CA LYS A 252 18.95 -4.40 52.09
C LYS A 252 19.21 -4.88 50.65
N GLY A 253 19.44 -3.94 49.72
CA GLY A 253 19.86 -4.24 48.34
C GLY A 253 18.80 -4.01 47.25
N GLY A 254 17.67 -3.36 47.59
CA GLY A 254 16.68 -2.87 46.62
C GLY A 254 17.13 -1.65 45.81
N ARG A 255 16.49 -1.41 44.66
CA ARG A 255 16.70 -0.19 43.86
C ARG A 255 16.10 1.01 44.61
N PRO A 256 16.74 2.20 44.61
CA PRO A 256 16.15 3.40 45.18
C PRO A 256 14.78 3.69 44.56
N GLU A 257 13.81 4.10 45.38
CA GLU A 257 12.48 4.48 44.88
C GLU A 257 12.52 5.85 44.20
N TYR A 258 11.83 5.95 43.08
CA TYR A 258 11.64 7.17 42.32
C TYR A 258 10.27 7.13 41.62
N ASP A 259 9.80 8.29 41.20
CA ASP A 259 8.51 8.43 40.52
C ASP A 259 8.63 9.22 39.21
N LEU A 260 8.92 8.50 38.12
CA LEU A 260 8.93 9.09 36.78
C LEU A 260 7.53 9.50 36.29
N ALA A 261 6.47 8.85 36.81
CA ALA A 261 5.10 9.10 36.37
C ALA A 261 4.45 10.31 37.07
N GLY A 262 5.08 10.85 38.12
CA GLY A 262 4.55 11.97 38.90
C GLY A 262 3.20 11.68 39.57
N LYS A 263 2.94 10.42 39.95
CA LYS A 263 1.69 9.98 40.60
C LYS A 263 1.76 9.97 42.12
N GLY A 264 2.96 10.12 42.69
CA GLY A 264 3.26 10.05 44.12
C GLY A 264 3.43 8.62 44.63
N LEU A 265 4.36 8.42 45.57
CA LEU A 265 4.63 7.10 46.16
C LEU A 265 3.42 6.52 46.92
N ASP A 266 2.57 7.38 47.50
CA ASP A 266 1.33 6.96 48.17
C ASP A 266 0.37 6.20 47.23
N ALA A 267 0.36 6.53 45.94
CA ALA A 267 -0.45 5.79 44.96
C ALA A 267 0.07 4.36 44.77
N TYR A 268 1.39 4.18 44.77
CA TYR A 268 2.01 2.85 44.73
C TYR A 268 1.75 2.07 46.02
N GLU A 269 1.74 2.72 47.19
CA GLU A 269 1.38 2.04 48.45
C GLU A 269 -0.07 1.53 48.43
N ARG A 270 -1.03 2.36 48.01
CA ARG A 270 -2.44 1.95 47.89
C ARG A 270 -2.62 0.81 46.89
N ALA A 271 -1.99 0.91 45.72
CA ALA A 271 -1.99 -0.16 44.73
C ALA A 271 -1.38 -1.46 45.27
N THR A 272 -0.30 -1.37 46.04
CA THR A 272 0.35 -2.53 46.67
C THR A 272 -0.60 -3.26 47.62
N VAL A 273 -1.37 -2.54 48.45
CA VAL A 273 -2.35 -3.15 49.36
C VAL A 273 -3.42 -3.92 48.59
N ALA A 274 -3.93 -3.38 47.47
CA ALA A 274 -4.89 -4.09 46.63
C ALA A 274 -4.27 -5.32 45.96
N LEU A 275 -3.05 -5.17 45.42
CA LEU A 275 -2.30 -6.28 44.82
C LEU A 275 -2.02 -7.39 45.82
N GLU A 276 -1.69 -7.10 47.07
CA GLU A 276 -1.47 -8.10 48.13
C GLU A 276 -2.74 -8.90 48.45
N ARG A 277 -3.91 -8.25 48.47
CA ARG A 277 -5.20 -8.95 48.69
C ARG A 277 -5.50 -9.91 47.55
N VAL A 278 -5.33 -9.47 46.30
CA VAL A 278 -5.49 -10.33 45.11
C VAL A 278 -4.45 -11.45 45.13
N ALA A 279 -3.19 -11.14 45.45
CA ALA A 279 -2.10 -12.10 45.52
C ALA A 279 -2.38 -13.21 46.53
N LYS A 280 -2.94 -12.86 47.70
CA LYS A 280 -3.38 -13.84 48.71
C LYS A 280 -4.47 -14.78 48.17
N ARG A 281 -5.42 -14.28 47.37
CA ARG A 281 -6.46 -15.12 46.74
C ARG A 281 -5.90 -16.06 45.67
N LYS A 282 -4.83 -15.63 44.97
CA LYS A 282 -4.22 -16.38 43.87
C LYS A 282 -3.00 -17.22 44.28
N GLY A 283 -2.57 -17.14 45.54
CA GLY A 283 -1.42 -17.88 46.05
C GLY A 283 -0.07 -17.42 45.46
N THR A 284 0.08 -16.12 45.19
CA THR A 284 1.33 -15.52 44.67
C THR A 284 1.71 -14.26 45.46
N ASN A 285 2.58 -13.40 44.90
CA ASN A 285 2.98 -12.10 45.43
C ASN A 285 2.42 -10.92 44.62
N ALA A 286 2.46 -9.72 45.20
CA ALA A 286 1.90 -8.51 44.61
C ALA A 286 2.54 -8.15 43.24
N VAL A 287 3.84 -8.37 43.10
CA VAL A 287 4.59 -8.12 41.85
C VAL A 287 4.09 -9.03 40.72
N GLY A 288 3.84 -10.30 41.01
CA GLY A 288 3.30 -11.28 40.07
C GLY A 288 1.90 -10.91 39.58
N ILE A 289 1.05 -10.42 40.48
CA ILE A 289 -0.28 -9.90 40.11
C ILE A 289 -0.16 -8.66 39.24
N ALA A 290 0.72 -7.72 39.56
CA ALA A 290 0.92 -6.51 38.75
C ALA A 290 1.39 -6.84 37.33
N LEU A 291 2.36 -7.77 37.21
CA LEU A 291 2.81 -8.28 35.91
C LEU A 291 1.68 -8.97 35.16
N ARG A 292 0.90 -9.82 35.82
CA ARG A 292 -0.20 -10.51 35.14
C ARG A 292 -1.28 -9.53 34.68
N TYR A 293 -1.63 -8.56 35.52
CA TYR A 293 -2.61 -7.51 35.23
C TYR A 293 -2.29 -6.82 33.90
N ILE A 294 -1.04 -6.38 33.70
CA ILE A 294 -0.70 -5.61 32.49
C ILE A 294 -0.85 -6.42 31.20
N THR A 295 -0.56 -7.74 31.23
CA THR A 295 -0.71 -8.62 30.06
C THR A 295 -2.14 -8.81 29.60
N LEU A 296 -3.12 -8.49 30.46
CA LEU A 296 -4.55 -8.67 30.20
C LEU A 296 -5.24 -7.38 29.76
N LYS A 297 -4.54 -6.24 29.78
CA LYS A 297 -5.15 -4.93 29.53
C LYS A 297 -5.42 -4.63 28.05
N ALA A 298 -4.66 -5.23 27.14
CA ALA A 298 -4.80 -5.05 25.70
C ALA A 298 -4.24 -6.28 24.95
N PRO A 299 -4.62 -6.50 23.69
CA PRO A 299 -3.95 -7.50 22.84
C PRO A 299 -2.49 -7.10 22.58
N TYR A 300 -1.64 -8.08 22.22
CA TYR A 300 -0.25 -7.86 21.82
C TYR A 300 0.62 -7.08 22.83
N VAL A 301 0.35 -7.24 24.13
CA VAL A 301 1.18 -6.67 25.22
C VAL A 301 2.27 -7.67 25.64
N PHE A 302 3.52 -7.19 25.67
CA PHE A 302 4.72 -7.93 26.05
C PHE A 302 5.50 -7.17 27.13
N PRO A 303 5.32 -7.51 28.42
CA PRO A 303 6.02 -6.85 29.51
C PRO A 303 7.53 -7.09 29.43
N ILE A 304 8.31 -6.03 29.57
CA ILE A 304 9.75 -6.09 29.78
C ILE A 304 9.99 -6.38 31.26
N ILE A 305 10.56 -7.55 31.54
CA ILE A 305 10.95 -7.97 32.89
C ILE A 305 12.45 -7.75 33.07
N GLY A 306 12.82 -7.17 34.21
CA GLY A 306 14.22 -7.07 34.63
C GLY A 306 14.45 -7.92 35.89
N GLY A 307 15.70 -8.27 36.15
CA GLY A 307 16.06 -9.01 37.34
C GLY A 307 17.56 -9.20 37.45
N ARG A 308 18.02 -9.39 38.69
CA ARG A 308 19.43 -9.72 39.03
C ARG A 308 19.56 -11.08 39.72
N LYS A 309 18.44 -11.82 39.78
CA LYS A 309 18.27 -13.06 40.53
C LYS A 309 17.44 -14.03 39.69
N ILE A 310 17.90 -15.27 39.57
CA ILE A 310 17.24 -16.30 38.77
C ILE A 310 15.88 -16.66 39.40
N GLU A 311 15.77 -16.62 40.72
CA GLU A 311 14.53 -16.94 41.44
C GLU A 311 13.41 -15.97 41.08
N HIS A 312 13.73 -14.68 40.90
CA HIS A 312 12.75 -13.68 40.46
C HIS A 312 12.32 -13.91 39.00
N LEU A 313 13.26 -14.30 38.13
CA LEU A 313 12.94 -14.64 36.74
C LEU A 313 12.02 -15.87 36.68
N GLN A 314 12.34 -16.91 37.43
CA GLN A 314 11.50 -18.12 37.51
C GLN A 314 10.10 -17.78 38.02
N ALA A 315 9.98 -16.99 39.09
CA ALA A 315 8.69 -16.56 39.61
C ALA A 315 7.86 -15.78 38.56
N ASN A 316 8.50 -14.90 37.77
CA ASN A 316 7.82 -14.18 36.69
C ASN A 316 7.30 -15.12 35.60
N ILE A 317 8.05 -16.18 35.26
CA ILE A 317 7.63 -17.20 34.30
C ILE A 317 6.43 -17.99 34.84
N ASP A 318 6.47 -18.40 36.11
CA ASP A 318 5.39 -19.17 36.75
C ASP A 318 4.09 -18.35 36.82
N ASN A 319 4.21 -17.03 37.07
CA ASN A 319 3.09 -16.09 37.17
C ASN A 319 2.29 -15.92 35.85
N LEU A 320 2.81 -16.36 34.69
CA LEU A 320 2.05 -16.40 33.43
C LEU A 320 0.78 -17.26 33.52
N SER A 321 0.74 -18.22 34.44
CA SER A 321 -0.40 -19.14 34.61
C SER A 321 -1.54 -18.55 35.46
N ILE A 322 -1.33 -17.39 36.08
CA ILE A 322 -2.33 -16.76 36.95
C ILE A 322 -3.56 -16.35 36.12
N GLN A 323 -4.75 -16.57 36.66
CA GLN A 323 -5.99 -16.07 36.10
C GLN A 323 -6.60 -15.02 37.03
N LEU A 324 -6.84 -13.82 36.51
CA LEU A 324 -7.50 -12.73 37.23
C LEU A 324 -8.97 -12.67 36.79
N SER A 325 -9.89 -12.58 37.75
CA SER A 325 -11.30 -12.33 37.45
C SER A 325 -11.54 -10.84 37.16
N GLU A 326 -12.71 -10.52 36.61
CA GLU A 326 -13.12 -9.12 36.43
C GLU A 326 -13.16 -8.36 37.77
N ASP A 327 -13.55 -9.03 38.87
CA ASP A 327 -13.53 -8.46 40.21
C ASP A 327 -12.11 -8.17 40.71
N ASP A 328 -11.14 -9.06 40.42
CA ASP A 328 -9.74 -8.84 40.75
C ASP A 328 -9.19 -7.62 40.00
N ILE A 329 -9.49 -7.50 38.70
CA ILE A 329 -9.09 -6.36 37.87
C ILE A 329 -9.71 -5.06 38.41
N ARG A 330 -11.01 -5.08 38.74
CA ARG A 330 -11.72 -3.92 39.29
C ARG A 330 -11.12 -3.46 40.62
N GLU A 331 -10.81 -4.38 41.54
CA GLU A 331 -10.18 -4.03 42.83
C GLU A 331 -8.81 -3.37 42.63
N ILE A 332 -8.02 -3.85 41.66
CA ILE A 332 -6.70 -3.27 41.33
C ILE A 332 -6.87 -1.85 40.76
N GLU A 333 -7.81 -1.66 39.84
CA GLU A 333 -8.02 -0.37 39.19
C GLU A 333 -8.64 0.69 40.12
N GLU A 334 -9.47 0.29 41.08
CA GLU A 334 -10.04 1.19 42.09
C GLU A 334 -8.96 1.75 43.04
N ALA A 335 -7.87 1.03 43.26
CA ALA A 335 -6.76 1.49 44.10
C ALA A 335 -5.93 2.60 43.44
N ALA A 336 -5.93 2.64 42.10
CA ALA A 336 -5.22 3.61 41.27
C ALA A 336 -6.13 4.06 40.10
N PRO A 337 -7.13 4.91 40.39
CA PRO A 337 -8.07 5.37 39.37
C PRO A 337 -7.35 6.21 38.31
N ILE A 338 -7.78 6.04 37.06
CA ILE A 338 -7.24 6.77 35.92
C ILE A 338 -8.09 8.01 35.61
N ASP A 339 -7.41 9.10 35.23
CA ASP A 339 -8.03 10.27 34.62
C ASP A 339 -7.50 10.46 33.19
N LEU A 340 -8.36 10.19 32.21
CA LEU A 340 -8.10 10.35 30.79
C LEU A 340 -8.08 11.83 30.38
N GLY A 341 -8.52 12.77 31.21
CA GLY A 341 -8.45 14.21 30.94
C GLY A 341 -9.25 14.66 29.72
N TYR A 342 -9.08 15.92 29.29
CA TYR A 342 -9.69 16.43 28.05
C TYR A 342 -8.95 15.90 26.81
N PRO A 343 -9.64 15.56 25.69
CA PRO A 343 -11.10 15.65 25.48
C PRO A 343 -11.89 14.43 25.97
N HIS A 344 -11.24 13.35 26.39
CA HIS A 344 -11.88 12.08 26.75
C HIS A 344 -12.95 12.21 27.85
N ALA A 345 -12.63 12.88 28.96
CA ALA A 345 -13.55 13.15 30.05
C ALA A 345 -14.73 14.04 29.62
N PHE A 346 -14.49 14.99 28.71
CA PHE A 346 -15.56 15.79 28.12
C PHE A 346 -16.46 14.92 27.26
N LEU A 347 -15.91 14.05 26.39
CA LEU A 347 -16.68 13.24 25.46
C LEU A 347 -17.45 12.13 26.15
N SER A 348 -16.87 11.41 27.12
CA SER A 348 -17.54 10.29 27.79
C SER A 348 -18.46 10.73 28.94
N GLY A 349 -18.24 11.93 29.47
CA GLY A 349 -18.84 12.42 30.71
C GLY A 349 -18.28 11.75 31.98
N LYS A 350 -17.23 10.93 31.87
CA LYS A 350 -16.54 10.28 32.98
C LYS A 350 -15.02 10.34 32.77
N GLY A 351 -14.25 10.59 33.81
CA GLY A 351 -12.78 10.70 33.70
C GLY A 351 -12.07 9.42 33.25
N ASP A 352 -12.69 8.25 33.37
CA ASP A 352 -12.05 6.94 33.28
C ASP A 352 -12.47 6.08 32.07
N LYS A 353 -13.27 6.64 31.13
CA LYS A 353 -13.82 5.89 30.00
C LYS A 353 -13.51 6.54 28.66
N HIS A 354 -13.03 5.71 27.73
CA HIS A 354 -13.04 6.00 26.29
C HIS A 354 -14.46 5.99 25.73
N VAL A 355 -14.65 6.80 24.70
CA VAL A 355 -15.83 6.76 23.82
C VAL A 355 -15.50 5.93 22.59
N GLY A 356 -16.53 5.37 21.95
CA GLY A 356 -16.35 4.58 20.75
C GLY A 356 -17.62 3.83 20.35
N PRO A 357 -17.53 2.91 19.38
CA PRO A 357 -18.68 2.17 18.85
C PRO A 357 -19.46 1.40 19.93
N THR A 358 -18.76 0.97 20.99
CA THR A 358 -19.31 0.25 22.15
C THR A 358 -19.87 1.18 23.25
N ARG A 359 -19.50 2.47 23.23
CA ARG A 359 -19.75 3.44 24.31
C ARG A 359 -20.00 4.84 23.71
N PRO A 360 -21.26 5.24 23.51
CA PRO A 360 -21.57 6.55 22.96
C PRO A 360 -21.10 7.67 23.90
N THR A 361 -20.73 8.79 23.29
CA THR A 361 -20.39 10.04 23.95
C THR A 361 -21.57 10.55 24.79
N LYS A 362 -21.28 11.40 25.78
CA LYS A 362 -22.31 12.11 26.55
C LYS A 362 -23.18 13.01 25.69
N LEU A 363 -22.65 13.46 24.53
CA LEU A 363 -23.35 14.33 23.59
C LEU A 363 -24.39 13.53 22.80
N GLU A 364 -24.01 12.34 22.33
CA GLU A 364 -24.94 11.43 21.65
C GLU A 364 -26.08 11.02 22.57
N ARG A 365 -25.85 10.85 23.87
CA ARG A 365 -26.94 10.60 24.85
C ARG A 365 -28.03 11.69 24.89
N TRP A 366 -27.77 12.89 24.35
CA TRP A 366 -28.80 13.93 24.21
C TRP A 366 -29.73 13.70 23.01
N TRP A 367 -29.27 12.95 22.01
CA TRP A 367 -29.98 12.73 20.75
C TRP A 367 -30.76 11.42 20.72
N GLY A 368 -30.63 10.57 21.75
CA GLY A 368 -31.37 9.31 21.84
C GLY A 368 -30.69 8.28 22.76
N ALA A 369 -31.31 7.10 22.85
CA ALA A 369 -30.71 5.92 23.45
C ALA A 369 -30.02 5.12 22.34
N PHE A 370 -28.71 4.96 22.43
CA PHE A 370 -27.89 4.21 21.48
C PHE A 370 -27.33 2.97 22.19
N GLU A 371 -27.52 1.79 21.60
CA GLU A 371 -26.80 0.59 22.01
C GLU A 371 -25.47 0.54 21.27
N GLY A 372 -24.37 0.45 22.03
CA GLY A 372 -23.05 0.30 21.43
C GLY A 372 -22.85 -1.11 20.88
N VAL A 373 -22.20 -1.24 19.74
CA VAL A 373 -21.84 -2.55 19.16
C VAL A 373 -20.65 -3.10 19.93
N GLU A 374 -20.84 -4.17 20.72
CA GLU A 374 -19.73 -4.84 21.43
C GLU A 374 -18.69 -5.36 20.43
N GLU A 375 -17.41 -5.13 20.72
CA GLU A 375 -16.34 -5.79 19.98
C GLU A 375 -16.47 -7.33 20.13
N PRO A 376 -16.22 -8.11 19.07
CA PRO A 376 -16.29 -9.56 19.13
C PRO A 376 -15.39 -10.11 20.25
N LYS A 377 -16.01 -10.64 21.31
CA LYS A 377 -15.30 -11.35 22.36
C LYS A 377 -14.98 -12.77 21.87
N LEU A 378 -13.75 -13.22 22.11
CA LEU A 378 -13.41 -14.65 21.98
C LEU A 378 -14.37 -15.47 22.85
N LEU A 379 -15.07 -16.43 22.25
CA LEU A 379 -15.90 -17.40 22.96
C LEU A 379 -14.99 -18.25 23.86
N SER A 380 -14.84 -17.84 25.13
CA SER A 380 -14.21 -18.57 26.24
C SER A 380 -12.86 -19.25 25.96
N THR A 381 -11.79 -18.75 26.58
CA THR A 381 -10.44 -19.35 26.60
C THR A 381 -10.31 -20.53 27.58
N GLN A 382 -11.35 -21.36 27.72
CA GLN A 382 -11.16 -22.65 28.40
C GLN A 382 -10.10 -23.43 27.60
N PRO A 383 -8.97 -23.82 28.22
CA PRO A 383 -8.02 -24.68 27.53
C PRO A 383 -8.76 -25.96 27.15
N VAL A 384 -8.67 -26.35 25.88
CA VAL A 384 -9.09 -27.69 25.44
C VAL A 384 -8.36 -28.67 26.33
N VAL A 385 -9.07 -29.23 27.31
CA VAL A 385 -8.57 -30.34 28.12
C VAL A 385 -8.29 -31.45 27.12
N SER A 386 -7.03 -31.83 27.02
CA SER A 386 -6.62 -33.01 26.27
C SER A 386 -7.21 -34.23 26.97
N THR A 387 -8.43 -34.60 26.59
CA THR A 387 -8.98 -35.91 26.91
C THR A 387 -8.23 -36.94 26.10
N SER A 388 -7.23 -37.53 26.75
CA SER A 388 -6.65 -38.79 26.35
C SER A 388 -7.75 -39.86 26.26
N GLY A 389 -7.73 -40.64 25.18
CA GLY A 389 -8.45 -41.91 25.06
C GLY A 389 -9.80 -41.84 24.34
N SER A 390 -9.80 -42.15 23.05
CA SER A 390 -10.38 -43.38 22.49
C SER A 390 -10.62 -43.21 20.99
N GLU A 391 -10.11 -44.18 20.24
CA GLU A 391 -10.35 -44.35 18.81
C GLU A 391 -11.85 -44.41 18.54
N GLN A 392 -12.37 -43.47 17.74
CA GLN A 392 -13.63 -43.70 17.02
C GLN A 392 -13.45 -43.35 15.55
N GLN A 393 -13.80 -44.34 14.74
CA GLN A 393 -13.69 -44.44 13.30
C GLN A 393 -14.28 -43.21 12.60
N VAL A 394 -13.47 -42.64 11.69
CA VAL A 394 -13.95 -41.70 10.68
C VAL A 394 -14.79 -42.46 9.67
N GLN A 395 -16.11 -42.41 9.82
CA GLN A 395 -17.03 -42.75 8.74
C GLN A 395 -17.07 -41.60 7.74
N HIS A 396 -16.65 -41.90 6.52
CA HIS A 396 -16.94 -41.13 5.32
C HIS A 396 -18.45 -40.86 5.22
N THR A 397 -18.85 -39.58 5.28
CA THR A 397 -20.13 -39.13 4.74
C THR A 397 -19.88 -38.11 3.65
N SER A 398 -20.18 -38.53 2.43
CA SER A 398 -20.29 -37.71 1.23
C SER A 398 -21.30 -36.57 1.43
N LEU A 399 -20.96 -35.37 0.96
CA LEU A 399 -21.92 -34.28 0.78
C LEU A 399 -21.96 -33.88 -0.69
N HIS A 400 -22.74 -34.62 -1.47
CA HIS A 400 -23.53 -34.04 -2.55
C HIS A 400 -24.91 -33.69 -1.95
N ALA A 401 -25.19 -32.40 -1.82
CA ALA A 401 -26.56 -31.88 -1.74
C ALA A 401 -26.53 -30.38 -2.09
N GLU A 402 -26.85 -30.08 -3.33
CA GLU A 402 -27.26 -28.75 -3.77
C GLU A 402 -28.60 -28.37 -3.10
N GLY A 403 -28.78 -27.08 -2.82
CA GLY A 403 -30.09 -26.49 -2.56
C GLY A 403 -30.54 -26.48 -1.10
N LYS A 404 -30.03 -25.52 -0.32
CA LYS A 404 -30.78 -24.81 0.73
C LYS A 404 -30.03 -23.54 1.12
N GLY A 405 -30.77 -22.42 1.19
CA GLY A 405 -30.24 -21.09 1.45
C GLY A 405 -29.39 -21.03 2.72
N PHE A 406 -28.28 -20.31 2.61
CA PHE A 406 -27.36 -20.07 3.72
C PHE A 406 -27.99 -19.05 4.67
N GLN A 407 -28.57 -19.51 5.78
CA GLN A 407 -28.86 -18.65 6.93
C GLN A 407 -27.64 -18.67 7.85
N LEU A 408 -26.89 -17.57 7.86
CA LEU A 408 -25.89 -17.29 8.88
C LEU A 408 -26.58 -16.94 10.21
N PRO A 409 -26.04 -17.35 11.38
CA PRO A 409 -26.52 -16.87 12.66
C PRO A 409 -26.00 -15.44 12.86
N THR A 410 -26.84 -14.43 12.64
CA THR A 410 -26.50 -13.01 12.83
C THR A 410 -26.92 -12.52 14.21
N SER A 411 -26.00 -11.85 14.92
CA SER A 411 -26.33 -10.95 16.03
C SER A 411 -27.18 -9.78 15.54
N SER A 412 -28.13 -9.31 16.35
CA SER A 412 -29.08 -8.24 15.98
C SER A 412 -28.39 -6.95 15.49
N SER A 413 -27.22 -6.61 16.04
CA SER A 413 -26.44 -5.41 15.68
C SER A 413 -25.93 -5.40 14.23
N THR A 414 -25.52 -6.55 13.70
CA THR A 414 -25.03 -6.67 12.32
C THR A 414 -26.18 -6.56 11.30
N GLN A 415 -27.39 -6.96 11.70
CA GLN A 415 -28.60 -6.83 10.90
C GLN A 415 -29.04 -5.36 10.77
N GLU A 416 -28.90 -4.57 11.85
CA GLU A 416 -29.20 -3.14 11.88
C GLU A 416 -28.22 -2.31 11.04
N GLU A 417 -26.92 -2.61 11.12
CA GLU A 417 -25.89 -1.98 10.27
C GLU A 417 -26.16 -2.26 8.78
N ILE A 418 -26.41 -3.53 8.42
CA ILE A 418 -26.76 -3.94 7.06
C ILE A 418 -28.02 -3.22 6.58
N SER A 419 -29.05 -3.09 7.44
CA SER A 419 -30.28 -2.37 7.11
C SER A 419 -30.03 -0.89 6.87
N SER A 420 -29.24 -0.23 7.72
CA SER A 420 -28.87 1.18 7.57
C SER A 420 -28.11 1.44 6.27
N VAL A 421 -27.15 0.57 5.93
CA VAL A 421 -26.41 0.67 4.67
C VAL A 421 -27.36 0.52 3.47
N CYS A 422 -28.29 -0.44 3.52
CA CYS A 422 -29.28 -0.62 2.46
C CYS A 422 -30.20 0.62 2.29
N GLU A 423 -30.64 1.22 3.40
CA GLU A 423 -31.45 2.44 3.37
C GLU A 423 -30.70 3.62 2.75
N GLN A 424 -29.45 3.82 3.13
CA GLN A 424 -28.61 4.89 2.57
C GLN A 424 -28.31 4.69 1.08
N LEU A 425 -28.05 3.45 0.64
CA LEU A 425 -27.87 3.13 -0.77
C LEU A 425 -29.15 3.39 -1.59
N ARG A 426 -30.33 3.04 -1.04
CA ARG A 426 -31.63 3.35 -1.67
C ARG A 426 -31.89 4.85 -1.71
N ALA A 427 -31.57 5.58 -0.64
CA ALA A 427 -31.73 7.03 -0.57
C ALA A 427 -30.82 7.77 -1.56
N ALA A 428 -29.69 7.17 -1.95
CA ALA A 428 -28.81 7.72 -2.97
C ALA A 428 -29.38 7.55 -4.40
N LEU A 429 -30.28 6.58 -4.63
CA LEU A 429 -30.90 6.34 -5.92
C LEU A 429 -32.07 7.31 -6.18
N PRO A 430 -32.38 7.64 -7.44
CA PRO A 430 -33.60 8.36 -7.78
C PRO A 430 -34.86 7.50 -7.56
N PRO A 431 -36.07 8.10 -7.67
CA PRO A 431 -37.32 7.37 -7.55
C PRO A 431 -37.37 6.15 -8.48
N TYR A 432 -38.03 5.09 -8.02
CA TYR A 432 -38.10 3.81 -8.74
C TYR A 432 -38.57 3.93 -10.19
N ASP A 433 -39.56 4.78 -10.48
CA ASP A 433 -40.08 4.97 -11.84
C ASP A 433 -39.02 5.57 -12.79
N GLU A 434 -38.15 6.43 -12.27
CA GLU A 434 -37.02 6.98 -13.04
C GLU A 434 -35.97 5.89 -13.30
N LEU A 435 -35.60 5.10 -12.29
CA LEU A 435 -34.71 3.95 -12.46
C LEU A 435 -35.25 2.96 -13.49
N ARG A 436 -36.54 2.64 -13.40
CA ARG A 436 -37.23 1.72 -14.30
C ARG A 436 -37.19 2.25 -15.73
N HIS A 437 -37.40 3.55 -15.92
CA HIS A 437 -37.30 4.18 -17.22
C HIS A 437 -35.86 4.13 -17.77
N CYS A 438 -34.86 4.50 -16.98
CA CYS A 438 -33.45 4.42 -17.38
C CYS A 438 -33.03 3.00 -17.79
N PHE A 439 -33.41 2.00 -16.99
CA PHE A 439 -33.02 0.60 -17.22
C PHE A 439 -33.90 -0.13 -18.23
N SER A 440 -34.94 0.53 -18.76
CA SER A 440 -35.73 0.03 -19.89
C SER A 440 -35.10 0.35 -21.26
N GLY A 441 -34.01 1.13 -21.30
CA GLY A 441 -33.26 1.50 -22.50
C GLY A 441 -32.24 0.44 -22.96
N ASP A 442 -31.17 0.89 -23.65
CA ASP A 442 -30.09 0.01 -24.11
C ASP A 442 -29.26 -0.50 -22.92
N THR A 443 -29.46 -1.78 -22.58
CA THR A 443 -28.82 -2.45 -21.43
C THR A 443 -27.93 -3.61 -21.85
N LYS A 444 -27.52 -3.68 -23.13
CA LYS A 444 -26.64 -4.76 -23.64
C LYS A 444 -25.30 -4.84 -22.92
N TRP A 445 -24.83 -3.73 -22.34
CA TRP A 445 -23.62 -3.69 -21.52
C TRP A 445 -23.76 -4.56 -20.25
N TRP A 446 -24.97 -4.67 -19.69
CA TRP A 446 -25.26 -5.47 -18.50
C TRP A 446 -25.12 -6.97 -18.80
N ASP A 447 -25.69 -7.39 -19.93
CA ASP A 447 -25.56 -8.77 -20.41
C ASP A 447 -24.09 -9.14 -20.66
N PHE A 448 -23.34 -8.23 -21.29
CA PHE A 448 -21.91 -8.38 -21.54
C PHE A 448 -21.10 -8.46 -20.24
N TRP A 449 -21.42 -7.62 -19.25
CA TRP A 449 -20.81 -7.66 -17.93
C TRP A 449 -21.08 -9.01 -17.23
N HIS A 450 -22.33 -9.47 -17.22
CA HIS A 450 -22.72 -10.76 -16.65
C HIS A 450 -22.01 -11.94 -17.31
N ILE A 451 -21.79 -11.90 -18.62
CA ILE A 451 -21.04 -12.92 -19.36
C ILE A 451 -19.57 -12.94 -18.91
N LYS A 452 -18.92 -11.78 -18.82
CA LYS A 452 -17.47 -11.68 -18.56
C LYS A 452 -17.06 -11.98 -17.12
N THR A 453 -17.93 -11.69 -16.14
CA THR A 453 -17.61 -11.84 -14.71
C THR A 453 -18.53 -12.81 -13.98
N PHE A 454 -19.39 -13.53 -14.70
CA PHE A 454 -20.43 -14.42 -14.16
C PHE A 454 -21.46 -13.72 -13.22
N GLY A 455 -21.42 -12.39 -13.14
CA GLY A 455 -22.41 -11.50 -12.49
C GLY A 455 -22.87 -11.88 -11.07
N THR A 456 -24.06 -11.39 -10.69
CA THR A 456 -24.83 -11.78 -9.50
C THR A 456 -25.67 -13.04 -9.78
N THR A 457 -25.82 -13.93 -8.80
CA THR A 457 -26.54 -15.21 -8.96
C THR A 457 -28.06 -15.04 -8.86
N PRO A 458 -28.90 -15.78 -9.64
CA PRO A 458 -28.56 -16.75 -10.69
C PRO A 458 -29.00 -16.35 -12.12
N ALA A 459 -28.17 -16.74 -13.11
CA ALA A 459 -28.39 -16.85 -14.55
C ALA A 459 -29.24 -15.78 -15.30
N ARG A 460 -28.53 -14.91 -16.06
CA ARG A 460 -29.06 -14.01 -17.11
C ARG A 460 -30.32 -13.23 -16.72
N GLU A 461 -30.31 -12.64 -15.52
CA GLU A 461 -31.29 -11.61 -15.20
C GLU A 461 -31.00 -10.34 -15.99
N SER A 462 -32.01 -9.77 -16.65
CA SER A 462 -31.87 -8.45 -17.27
C SER A 462 -31.70 -7.37 -16.20
N LEU A 463 -31.13 -6.21 -16.55
CA LEU A 463 -30.95 -5.12 -15.60
C LEU A 463 -32.27 -4.67 -14.96
N LEU A 464 -33.37 -4.76 -15.70
CA LEU A 464 -34.72 -4.43 -15.21
C LEU A 464 -35.22 -5.48 -14.20
N GLN A 465 -34.99 -6.77 -14.47
CA GLN A 465 -35.31 -7.84 -13.52
C GLN A 465 -34.46 -7.74 -12.25
N PHE A 466 -33.18 -7.38 -12.40
CA PHE A 466 -32.29 -7.10 -11.28
C PHE A 466 -32.81 -5.94 -10.43
N LEU A 467 -33.21 -4.82 -11.06
CA LEU A 467 -33.82 -3.67 -10.37
C LEU A 467 -35.08 -4.07 -9.60
N GLU A 468 -36.02 -4.76 -10.26
CA GLU A 468 -37.29 -5.20 -9.64
C GLU A 468 -37.06 -6.05 -8.39
N ARG A 469 -36.04 -6.92 -8.42
CA ARG A 469 -35.67 -7.79 -7.31
C ARG A 469 -34.92 -7.03 -6.21
N VAL A 470 -33.91 -6.25 -6.57
CA VAL A 470 -32.93 -5.68 -5.63
C VAL A 470 -33.41 -4.41 -4.98
N TYR A 471 -34.23 -3.60 -5.66
CA TYR A 471 -34.63 -2.29 -5.14
C TYR A 471 -35.26 -2.37 -3.75
N MET A 472 -36.12 -3.37 -3.50
CA MET A 472 -36.85 -3.49 -2.22
C MET A 472 -36.20 -4.45 -1.21
N ILE A 473 -35.59 -5.55 -1.67
CA ILE A 473 -35.10 -6.63 -0.80
C ILE A 473 -33.60 -6.94 -0.98
N GLY A 474 -32.90 -6.17 -1.81
CA GLY A 474 -31.49 -6.36 -2.09
C GLY A 474 -30.61 -6.16 -0.87
N ASN A 475 -29.52 -6.91 -0.81
CA ASN A 475 -28.46 -6.73 0.19
C ASN A 475 -27.53 -5.55 -0.18
N PRO A 476 -26.61 -5.11 0.71
CA PRO A 476 -25.73 -3.98 0.44
C PRO A 476 -24.91 -4.08 -0.84
N ILE A 477 -24.43 -5.27 -1.18
CA ILE A 477 -23.59 -5.49 -2.36
C ILE A 477 -24.44 -5.38 -3.63
N GLU A 478 -25.62 -6.00 -3.64
CA GLU A 478 -26.57 -5.92 -4.76
C GLU A 478 -27.06 -4.48 -4.98
N LEU A 479 -27.37 -3.75 -3.91
CA LEU A 479 -27.69 -2.34 -3.99
C LEU A 479 -26.48 -1.51 -4.46
N GLY A 480 -25.26 -1.88 -4.08
CA GLY A 480 -24.02 -1.29 -4.60
C GLY A 480 -23.87 -1.46 -6.12
N PHE A 481 -24.21 -2.65 -6.66
CA PHE A 481 -24.29 -2.88 -8.10
C PHE A 481 -25.34 -1.98 -8.76
N LEU A 482 -26.51 -1.82 -8.13
CA LEU A 482 -27.60 -0.99 -8.63
C LEU A 482 -27.21 0.50 -8.70
N VAL A 483 -26.61 1.02 -7.63
CA VAL A 483 -26.09 2.40 -7.55
C VAL A 483 -24.98 2.63 -8.58
N SER A 484 -24.04 1.69 -8.71
CA SER A 484 -22.97 1.79 -9.70
C SER A 484 -23.51 1.73 -11.14
N SER A 485 -24.54 0.92 -11.39
CA SER A 485 -25.21 0.81 -12.70
C SER A 485 -25.97 2.08 -13.08
N TYR A 486 -26.60 2.75 -12.11
CA TYR A 486 -27.20 4.04 -12.34
C TYR A 486 -26.13 5.12 -12.58
N GLY A 487 -25.01 5.08 -11.85
CA GLY A 487 -23.84 5.93 -12.09
C GLY A 487 -23.29 5.77 -13.51
N HIS A 488 -23.21 4.54 -14.03
CA HIS A 488 -22.84 4.27 -15.42
C HIS A 488 -23.80 4.95 -16.42
N HIS A 489 -25.11 4.82 -16.22
CA HIS A 489 -26.12 5.42 -17.11
C HIS A 489 -26.15 6.95 -17.03
N ASN A 490 -25.87 7.52 -15.84
CA ASN A 490 -25.81 8.96 -15.60
C ASN A 490 -24.37 9.44 -15.40
N ALA A 491 -23.57 9.34 -16.47
CA ALA A 491 -22.16 9.69 -16.43
C ALA A 491 -21.86 11.13 -15.91
N ALA A 492 -22.80 12.08 -16.02
CA ALA A 492 -22.64 13.46 -15.55
C ALA A 492 -22.64 13.57 -14.02
N GLY A 493 -23.44 12.72 -13.36
CA GLY A 493 -23.55 12.63 -11.91
C GLY A 493 -22.84 11.41 -11.31
N ALA A 494 -22.17 10.59 -12.13
CA ALA A 494 -21.64 9.29 -11.74
C ALA A 494 -20.86 9.30 -10.42
N LEU A 495 -19.96 10.28 -10.25
CA LEU A 495 -19.12 10.40 -9.06
C LEU A 495 -19.93 10.50 -7.76
N ARG A 496 -21.11 11.15 -7.79
CA ARG A 496 -22.00 11.24 -6.62
C ARG A 496 -22.47 9.85 -6.18
N TYR A 497 -22.82 9.00 -7.14
CA TYR A 497 -23.32 7.65 -6.89
C TYR A 497 -22.17 6.70 -6.55
N LEU A 498 -21.08 6.76 -7.30
CA LEU A 498 -19.95 5.86 -7.12
C LEU A 498 -19.29 6.07 -5.74
N SER A 499 -19.09 7.33 -5.33
CA SER A 499 -18.53 7.66 -4.00
C SER A 499 -19.38 7.17 -2.83
N VAL A 500 -20.68 6.93 -3.03
CA VAL A 500 -21.54 6.34 -1.99
C VAL A 500 -21.23 4.85 -1.83
N VAL A 501 -21.03 4.13 -2.94
CA VAL A 501 -20.66 2.70 -2.91
C VAL A 501 -19.26 2.51 -2.34
N ASP A 502 -18.31 3.37 -2.70
CA ASP A 502 -16.97 3.37 -2.10
C ASP A 502 -17.03 3.45 -0.58
N ARG A 503 -17.80 4.40 -0.04
CA ARG A 503 -17.87 4.67 1.41
C ARG A 503 -18.68 3.62 2.17
N LEU A 504 -19.81 3.18 1.62
CA LEU A 504 -20.77 2.37 2.36
C LEU A 504 -20.59 0.87 2.17
N VAL A 505 -19.95 0.44 1.07
CA VAL A 505 -19.79 -0.99 0.75
C VAL A 505 -18.32 -1.36 0.61
N LEU A 506 -17.55 -0.65 -0.22
CA LEU A 506 -16.17 -1.05 -0.51
C LEU A 506 -15.20 -0.70 0.63
N ALA A 507 -15.44 0.36 1.41
CA ALA A 507 -14.62 0.68 2.58
C ALA A 507 -14.77 -0.32 3.74
N GLY A 508 -15.87 -1.10 3.77
CA GLY A 508 -16.13 -2.08 4.80
C GLY A 508 -15.59 -3.46 4.42
N ASP A 509 -14.42 -3.83 4.97
CA ASP A 509 -13.78 -5.12 4.68
C ASP A 509 -14.72 -6.32 4.90
N HIS A 510 -15.63 -6.25 5.87
CA HIS A 510 -16.58 -7.33 6.15
C HIS A 510 -17.66 -7.52 5.05
N LEU A 511 -18.03 -6.46 4.33
CA LEU A 511 -18.96 -6.52 3.19
C LEU A 511 -18.23 -6.85 1.90
N ALA A 512 -17.02 -6.32 1.71
CA ALA A 512 -16.25 -6.46 0.48
C ALA A 512 -15.41 -7.76 0.39
N SER A 513 -15.02 -8.37 1.53
CA SER A 513 -14.19 -9.59 1.60
C SER A 513 -14.94 -10.90 1.30
N ASN A 514 -15.84 -10.88 0.33
CA ASN A 514 -16.49 -12.07 -0.24
C ASN A 514 -16.50 -11.97 -1.78
N VAL A 515 -16.93 -13.03 -2.47
CA VAL A 515 -16.81 -13.10 -3.94
C VAL A 515 -17.70 -12.05 -4.61
N GLU A 516 -18.89 -11.83 -4.07
CA GLU A 516 -19.86 -10.86 -4.53
C GLU A 516 -19.33 -9.43 -4.36
N GLY A 517 -18.71 -9.14 -3.21
CA GLY A 517 -18.05 -7.86 -2.91
C GLY A 517 -16.87 -7.61 -3.85
N LEU A 518 -16.05 -8.64 -4.11
CA LEU A 518 -14.94 -8.55 -5.06
C LEU A 518 -15.43 -8.27 -6.50
N LEU A 519 -16.50 -8.93 -6.92
CA LEU A 519 -17.14 -8.70 -8.22
C LEU A 519 -17.72 -7.28 -8.31
N LEU A 520 -18.27 -6.75 -7.21
CA LEU A 520 -18.71 -5.35 -7.14
C LEU A 520 -17.52 -4.41 -7.29
N THR A 521 -16.40 -4.65 -6.60
CA THR A 521 -15.16 -3.85 -6.76
C THR A 521 -14.69 -3.83 -8.21
N VAL A 522 -14.68 -4.98 -8.89
CA VAL A 522 -14.32 -5.07 -10.31
C VAL A 522 -15.29 -4.28 -11.17
N PHE A 523 -16.61 -4.37 -10.92
CA PHE A 523 -17.61 -3.61 -11.67
C PHE A 523 -17.41 -2.12 -11.49
N HIS A 524 -17.24 -1.71 -10.24
CA HIS A 524 -17.07 -0.35 -9.81
C HIS A 524 -15.83 0.31 -10.46
N ALA A 525 -14.71 -0.40 -10.48
CA ALA A 525 -13.50 0.04 -11.18
C ALA A 525 -13.72 0.21 -12.70
N LYS A 526 -14.52 -0.66 -13.34
CA LYS A 526 -14.85 -0.50 -14.76
C LYS A 526 -15.76 0.69 -15.03
N VAL A 527 -16.75 0.93 -14.19
CA VAL A 527 -17.60 2.13 -14.32
C VAL A 527 -16.76 3.39 -14.19
N TYR A 528 -15.78 3.43 -13.27
CA TYR A 528 -14.81 4.52 -13.20
C TYR A 528 -14.03 4.72 -14.51
N LEU A 529 -13.56 3.65 -15.16
CA LEU A 529 -12.91 3.74 -16.48
C LEU A 529 -13.84 4.30 -17.56
N GLU A 530 -15.10 3.87 -17.56
CA GLU A 530 -16.10 4.30 -18.54
C GLU A 530 -16.46 5.76 -18.41
N VAL A 531 -16.52 6.31 -17.18
CA VAL A 531 -16.79 7.74 -16.92
C VAL A 531 -15.52 8.61 -16.92
N GLY A 532 -14.37 8.07 -17.33
CA GLY A 532 -13.15 8.83 -17.55
C GLY A 532 -12.29 9.08 -16.30
N GLN A 533 -12.37 8.18 -15.32
CA GLN A 533 -11.72 8.28 -14.01
C GLN A 533 -10.69 7.15 -13.78
N PRO A 534 -9.63 7.04 -14.61
CA PRO A 534 -8.69 5.91 -14.56
C PRO A 534 -7.90 5.82 -13.25
N ARG A 535 -7.66 6.94 -12.54
CA ARG A 535 -6.99 6.90 -11.22
C ARG A 535 -7.88 6.30 -10.13
N ARG A 536 -9.17 6.67 -10.08
CA ARG A 536 -10.12 6.05 -9.15
C ARG A 536 -10.31 4.57 -9.48
N ALA A 537 -10.37 4.23 -10.77
CA ALA A 537 -10.36 2.84 -11.21
C ALA A 537 -9.11 2.08 -10.74
N PHE A 538 -7.92 2.68 -10.82
CA PHE A 538 -6.67 2.09 -10.32
C PHE A 538 -6.72 1.81 -8.82
N LEU A 539 -7.13 2.79 -8.01
CA LEU A 539 -7.24 2.63 -6.57
C LEU A 539 -8.29 1.57 -6.19
N CYS A 540 -9.45 1.59 -6.84
CA CYS A 540 -10.50 0.59 -6.65
C CYS A 540 -10.01 -0.83 -7.00
N ASN A 541 -9.31 -0.97 -8.14
CA ASN A 541 -8.72 -2.24 -8.56
C ASN A 541 -7.63 -2.73 -7.59
N ARG A 542 -6.83 -1.81 -7.01
CA ARG A 542 -5.82 -2.12 -5.98
C ARG A 542 -6.44 -2.63 -4.70
N HIS A 543 -7.49 -1.95 -4.24
CA HIS A 543 -8.26 -2.40 -3.09
C HIS A 543 -8.82 -3.82 -3.33
N GLY A 544 -9.37 -4.08 -4.53
CA GLY A 544 -9.80 -5.43 -4.93
C GLY A 544 -8.69 -6.48 -4.89
N ILE A 545 -7.47 -6.15 -5.33
CA ILE A 545 -6.32 -7.07 -5.23
C ILE A 545 -5.97 -7.35 -3.76
N SER A 546 -5.94 -6.33 -2.91
CA SER A 546 -5.69 -6.51 -1.46
C SER A 546 -6.73 -7.43 -0.81
N LEU A 547 -8.03 -7.24 -1.12
CA LEU A 547 -9.10 -8.13 -0.68
C LEU A 547 -8.91 -9.56 -1.18
N ALA A 548 -8.57 -9.75 -2.46
CA ALA A 548 -8.30 -11.05 -3.05
C ALA A 548 -7.08 -11.76 -2.41
N GLN A 549 -6.09 -11.01 -1.93
CA GLN A 549 -4.96 -11.55 -1.17
C GLN A 549 -5.37 -12.01 0.23
N ALA A 550 -6.18 -11.20 0.94
CA ALA A 550 -6.71 -11.55 2.26
C ALA A 550 -7.68 -12.74 2.23
N MET A 551 -8.45 -12.91 1.15
CA MET A 551 -9.40 -14.00 0.97
C MET A 551 -8.71 -15.31 0.54
N VAL A 552 -8.36 -16.19 1.49
CA VAL A 552 -7.83 -17.57 1.25
C VAL A 552 -6.70 -17.60 0.21
N ASN A 553 -5.90 -16.52 0.10
CA ASN A 553 -4.94 -16.31 -0.99
C ASN A 553 -5.52 -16.68 -2.36
N LEU A 554 -6.62 -16.05 -2.78
CA LEU A 554 -7.31 -16.40 -4.03
C LEU A 554 -6.37 -16.39 -5.26
N HIS A 555 -5.36 -15.52 -5.23
CA HIS A 555 -4.29 -15.46 -6.22
C HIS A 555 -3.38 -16.70 -6.26
N ARG A 556 -3.21 -17.44 -5.16
CA ARG A 556 -2.34 -18.64 -5.06
C ARG A 556 -3.10 -19.96 -5.03
N ASN A 557 -4.34 -19.96 -4.55
CA ASN A 557 -5.14 -21.17 -4.38
C ASN A 557 -6.10 -21.37 -5.55
N TYR A 558 -5.97 -22.52 -6.22
CA TYR A 558 -6.89 -22.92 -7.28
C TYR A 558 -8.32 -22.99 -6.78
N SER A 559 -9.15 -22.08 -7.27
CA SER A 559 -10.59 -22.12 -7.04
C SER A 559 -11.26 -22.95 -8.13
N SER A 560 -11.99 -23.99 -7.74
CA SER A 560 -12.93 -24.69 -8.65
C SER A 560 -14.14 -23.82 -9.03
N SER A 561 -14.35 -22.68 -8.36
CA SER A 561 -15.41 -21.73 -8.69
C SER A 561 -15.02 -20.82 -9.86
N PRO A 562 -15.75 -20.86 -11.00
CA PRO A 562 -15.51 -19.98 -12.15
C PRO A 562 -15.63 -18.49 -11.81
N ARG A 563 -16.53 -18.11 -10.88
CA ARG A 563 -16.76 -16.73 -10.45
C ARG A 563 -15.51 -16.13 -9.79
N ARG A 564 -14.87 -16.88 -8.90
CA ARG A 564 -13.64 -16.44 -8.22
C ARG A 564 -12.47 -16.30 -9.20
N THR A 565 -12.36 -17.25 -10.13
CA THR A 565 -11.34 -17.22 -11.20
C THR A 565 -11.54 -16.02 -12.12
N ALA A 566 -12.78 -15.71 -12.50
CA ALA A 566 -13.09 -14.54 -13.32
C ALA A 566 -12.83 -13.22 -12.58
N ALA A 567 -13.17 -13.12 -11.29
CA ALA A 567 -12.88 -11.96 -10.47
C ALA A 567 -11.36 -11.71 -10.39
N TRP A 568 -10.57 -12.75 -10.08
CA TRP A 568 -9.12 -12.66 -10.04
C TRP A 568 -8.50 -12.20 -11.36
N TRP A 569 -8.82 -12.87 -12.47
CA TRP A 569 -8.22 -12.52 -13.76
C TRP A 569 -8.65 -11.14 -14.25
N THR A 570 -9.85 -10.68 -13.89
CA THR A 570 -10.28 -9.33 -14.23
C THR A 570 -9.52 -8.27 -13.42
N LEU A 571 -9.27 -8.51 -12.12
CA LEU A 571 -8.44 -7.63 -11.30
C LEU A 571 -7.00 -7.58 -11.80
N TYR A 572 -6.43 -8.74 -12.12
CA TYR A 572 -5.08 -8.86 -12.67
C TYR A 572 -4.93 -8.07 -13.98
N LEU A 573 -5.81 -8.32 -14.96
CA LEU A 573 -5.77 -7.62 -16.25
C LEU A 573 -6.08 -6.14 -16.12
N GLY A 574 -7.00 -5.78 -15.22
CA GLY A 574 -7.32 -4.39 -14.88
C GLY A 574 -6.10 -3.66 -14.33
N ASP A 575 -5.34 -4.31 -13.43
CA ASP A 575 -4.13 -3.75 -12.84
C ASP A 575 -3.05 -3.52 -13.90
N ARG A 576 -2.76 -4.52 -14.74
CA ARG A 576 -1.78 -4.39 -15.82
C ARG A 576 -2.14 -3.26 -16.79
N PHE A 577 -3.41 -3.17 -17.18
CA PHE A 577 -3.89 -2.11 -18.06
C PHE A 577 -3.80 -0.72 -17.41
N LEU A 578 -4.26 -0.57 -16.17
CA LEU A 578 -4.26 0.71 -15.47
C LEU A 578 -2.84 1.18 -15.13
N SER A 579 -1.96 0.26 -14.73
CA SER A 579 -0.54 0.53 -14.47
C SER A 579 0.20 1.01 -15.72
N ILE A 580 0.04 0.33 -16.86
CA ILE A 580 0.70 0.79 -18.09
C ILE A 580 0.09 2.10 -18.59
N LEU A 581 -1.24 2.27 -18.53
CA LEU A 581 -1.92 3.49 -18.95
C LEU A 581 -1.49 4.71 -18.13
N LEU A 582 -1.35 4.54 -16.82
CA LEU A 582 -1.00 5.61 -15.86
C LEU A 582 0.50 5.72 -15.58
N GLY A 583 1.33 4.86 -16.18
CA GLY A 583 2.78 4.77 -15.90
C GLY A 583 3.09 4.57 -14.42
N LEU A 584 2.35 3.67 -13.77
CA LEU A 584 2.51 3.32 -12.35
C LEU A 584 2.97 1.86 -12.22
N PRO A 585 3.67 1.49 -11.13
CA PRO A 585 4.02 0.09 -10.87
C PRO A 585 2.75 -0.76 -10.74
N TYR A 586 2.82 -2.05 -11.08
CA TYR A 586 1.73 -3.00 -10.88
C TYR A 586 1.65 -3.51 -9.42
N ALA A 587 0.56 -4.20 -9.03
CA ALA A 587 0.27 -4.55 -7.63
C ALA A 587 1.02 -5.77 -7.13
N ILE A 588 1.11 -6.75 -8.02
CA ILE A 588 1.56 -8.10 -7.69
C ILE A 588 2.46 -8.62 -8.81
N SER A 589 3.63 -9.14 -8.44
CA SER A 589 4.57 -9.77 -9.38
C SER A 589 3.98 -11.09 -9.92
N ASP A 590 4.24 -11.36 -11.20
CA ASP A 590 3.83 -12.60 -11.85
C ASP A 590 4.47 -13.84 -11.21
N ASP A 591 5.61 -13.70 -10.53
CA ASP A 591 6.28 -14.80 -9.81
C ASP A 591 5.50 -15.30 -8.58
N SER A 592 4.53 -14.52 -8.12
CA SER A 592 3.84 -14.77 -6.85
C SER A 592 2.58 -15.64 -6.99
N PHE A 593 2.24 -16.10 -8.20
CA PHE A 593 1.11 -17.00 -8.46
C PHE A 593 1.33 -17.86 -9.72
N THR A 594 0.67 -19.02 -9.79
CA THR A 594 0.78 -19.91 -10.95
C THR A 594 -0.26 -19.57 -12.02
N VAL A 595 0.20 -19.27 -13.24
CA VAL A 595 -0.67 -19.07 -14.41
C VAL A 595 -1.19 -20.42 -14.90
N THR A 596 -2.38 -20.83 -14.50
CA THR A 596 -3.11 -21.93 -15.16
C THR A 596 -4.54 -21.50 -15.51
N TYR A 597 -4.99 -21.90 -16.69
CA TYR A 597 -6.34 -21.65 -17.19
C TYR A 597 -7.03 -22.99 -17.49
N ALA A 598 -8.34 -23.06 -17.27
CA ALA A 598 -9.12 -24.23 -17.66
C ALA A 598 -9.13 -24.38 -19.18
N ASN A 599 -8.88 -25.58 -19.70
CA ASN A 599 -8.89 -25.90 -21.14
C ASN A 599 -10.27 -25.73 -21.81
N GLU A 600 -11.32 -25.42 -21.06
CA GLU A 600 -12.70 -25.27 -21.55
C GLU A 600 -12.97 -23.83 -22.02
N THR A 601 -12.18 -23.32 -22.97
CA THR A 601 -12.31 -21.97 -23.56
C THR A 601 -13.46 -21.83 -24.57
N LYS A 602 -14.47 -22.71 -24.53
CA LYS A 602 -15.60 -22.72 -25.49
C LYS A 602 -16.84 -21.95 -25.03
N GLN A 603 -16.84 -21.39 -23.82
CA GLN A 603 -17.92 -20.51 -23.36
C GLN A 603 -17.76 -19.10 -23.95
N ALA A 604 -18.86 -18.54 -24.47
CA ALA A 604 -18.90 -17.17 -25.01
C ALA A 604 -18.38 -16.15 -23.97
N GLY A 605 -17.52 -15.22 -24.39
CA GLY A 605 -16.92 -14.18 -23.53
C GLY A 605 -15.53 -14.49 -22.92
N HIS A 606 -14.99 -15.70 -23.15
CA HIS A 606 -13.67 -16.10 -22.61
C HIS A 606 -12.66 -16.52 -23.70
N ALA A 607 -12.99 -16.41 -24.98
CA ALA A 607 -12.13 -16.84 -26.09
C ALA A 607 -10.79 -16.07 -26.17
N THR A 608 -10.79 -14.82 -25.73
CA THR A 608 -9.62 -13.92 -25.74
C THR A 608 -8.78 -14.02 -24.46
N LEU A 609 -9.35 -14.56 -23.37
CA LEU A 609 -8.74 -14.54 -22.03
C LEU A 609 -7.34 -15.17 -21.96
N PRO A 610 -7.06 -16.35 -22.58
CA PRO A 610 -5.70 -16.91 -22.54
C PRO A 610 -4.65 -16.01 -23.20
N PHE A 611 -5.03 -15.29 -24.27
CA PHE A 611 -4.15 -14.32 -24.92
C PHE A 611 -3.97 -13.09 -24.03
N ALA A 612 -5.05 -12.58 -23.42
CA ALA A 612 -5.00 -11.41 -22.54
C ALA A 612 -4.11 -11.65 -21.31
N ILE A 613 -4.15 -12.84 -20.70
CA ILE A 613 -3.31 -13.17 -19.54
C ILE A 613 -1.82 -13.19 -19.91
N ARG A 614 -1.47 -13.88 -21.01
CA ARG A 614 -0.07 -13.90 -21.50
C ARG A 614 0.40 -12.50 -21.87
N LEU A 615 -0.45 -11.72 -22.52
CA LEU A 615 -0.17 -10.33 -22.81
C LEU A 615 0.04 -9.52 -21.51
N GLY A 616 -0.79 -9.72 -20.49
CA GLY A 616 -0.67 -9.05 -19.20
C GLY A 616 0.65 -9.30 -18.48
N ALA A 617 1.22 -10.50 -18.59
CA ALA A 617 2.54 -10.81 -18.05
C ALA A 617 3.65 -10.06 -18.81
N LEU A 618 3.56 -10.01 -20.15
CA LEU A 618 4.47 -9.19 -20.96
C LEU A 618 4.31 -7.70 -20.64
N THR A 619 3.08 -7.21 -20.46
CA THR A 619 2.78 -5.84 -20.01
C THR A 619 3.45 -5.54 -18.66
N GLY A 620 3.44 -6.49 -17.71
CA GLY A 620 4.17 -6.37 -16.44
C GLY A 620 5.66 -6.11 -16.65
N ARG A 621 6.32 -6.93 -17.48
CA ARG A 621 7.74 -6.75 -17.82
C ARG A 621 8.02 -5.42 -18.54
N VAL A 622 7.12 -4.95 -19.39
CA VAL A 622 7.22 -3.61 -20.01
C VAL A 622 7.18 -2.52 -18.93
N ILE A 623 6.25 -2.62 -17.97
CA ILE A 623 6.15 -1.68 -16.85
C ILE A 623 7.47 -1.67 -16.06
N ASP A 624 8.03 -2.84 -15.73
CA ASP A 624 9.30 -2.94 -14.99
C ASP A 624 10.47 -2.27 -15.74
N GLN A 625 10.53 -2.41 -17.08
CA GLN A 625 11.55 -1.74 -17.89
C GLN A 625 11.39 -0.21 -17.92
N VAL A 626 10.15 0.26 -18.07
CA VAL A 626 9.84 1.69 -18.12
C VAL A 626 10.08 2.36 -16.77
N GLN A 627 9.84 1.65 -15.66
CA GLN A 627 10.02 2.14 -14.30
C GLN A 627 11.44 1.90 -13.73
N SER A 628 12.35 1.31 -14.52
CA SER A 628 13.71 1.00 -14.07
C SER A 628 14.54 2.27 -13.83
N ARG A 629 15.20 2.35 -12.67
CA ARG A 629 16.12 3.45 -12.29
C ARG A 629 17.28 3.64 -13.26
N THR A 630 17.76 2.56 -13.87
CA THR A 630 18.86 2.62 -14.84
C THR A 630 18.38 2.93 -16.26
N GLY A 631 17.06 3.15 -16.43
CA GLY A 631 16.39 3.21 -17.71
C GLY A 631 16.22 1.83 -18.36
N PRO A 632 15.41 1.76 -19.43
CA PRO A 632 15.16 0.51 -20.15
C PRO A 632 16.44 -0.02 -20.81
N LYS A 633 16.66 -1.33 -20.72
CA LYS A 633 17.76 -1.99 -21.43
C LYS A 633 17.30 -2.40 -22.82
N PHE A 634 18.06 -1.99 -23.83
CA PHE A 634 17.66 -2.21 -25.22
C PHE A 634 17.58 -3.70 -25.61
N SER A 635 18.45 -4.55 -25.06
CA SER A 635 18.40 -6.01 -25.31
C SER A 635 17.13 -6.64 -24.76
N GLU A 636 16.78 -6.34 -23.51
CA GLU A 636 15.57 -6.88 -22.86
C GLU A 636 14.29 -6.40 -23.57
N ILE A 637 14.33 -5.23 -24.20
CA ILE A 637 13.23 -4.73 -25.02
C ILE A 637 13.04 -5.54 -26.30
N LEU A 638 14.13 -5.89 -26.98
CA LEU A 638 14.05 -6.75 -28.16
C LEU A 638 13.52 -8.13 -27.79
N ASP A 639 13.98 -8.69 -26.67
CA ASP A 639 13.49 -9.97 -26.16
C ASP A 639 11.97 -9.92 -25.88
N ILE A 640 11.48 -8.85 -25.24
CA ILE A 640 10.04 -8.67 -25.00
C ILE A 640 9.27 -8.47 -26.31
N ASP A 641 9.81 -7.74 -27.30
CA ASP A 641 9.15 -7.55 -28.60
C ASP A 641 9.05 -8.85 -29.41
N ASP A 642 10.10 -9.68 -29.36
CA ASP A 642 10.10 -11.02 -29.96
C ASP A 642 9.04 -11.92 -29.30
N GLU A 643 8.90 -11.86 -27.98
CA GLU A 643 7.86 -12.58 -27.25
C GLU A 643 6.44 -12.07 -27.55
N LEU A 644 6.25 -10.74 -27.69
CA LEU A 644 4.99 -10.15 -28.15
C LEU A 644 4.65 -10.63 -29.56
N THR A 645 5.62 -10.63 -30.47
CA THR A 645 5.46 -11.11 -31.84
C THR A 645 5.13 -12.60 -31.88
N SER A 646 5.79 -13.41 -31.06
CA SER A 646 5.50 -14.83 -30.88
C SER A 646 4.07 -15.05 -30.37
N LEU A 647 3.65 -14.30 -29.35
CA LEU A 647 2.27 -14.33 -28.84
C LEU A 647 1.27 -13.95 -29.94
N ALA A 648 1.55 -12.92 -30.74
CA ALA A 648 0.68 -12.50 -31.82
C ALA A 648 0.53 -13.57 -32.92
N SER A 649 1.59 -14.33 -33.19
CA SER A 649 1.60 -15.43 -34.17
C SER A 649 0.69 -16.60 -33.79
N THR A 650 0.33 -16.74 -32.50
CA THR A 650 -0.62 -17.77 -32.04
C THR A 650 -2.05 -17.54 -32.53
N ARG A 651 -2.35 -16.36 -33.08
CA ARG A 651 -3.67 -15.98 -33.60
C ARG A 651 -3.67 -15.98 -35.13
N THR A 652 -4.81 -16.36 -35.71
CA THR A 652 -4.96 -16.39 -37.17
C THR A 652 -5.02 -14.99 -37.77
N ARG A 653 -4.74 -14.86 -39.08
CA ARG A 653 -4.79 -13.57 -39.78
C ARG A 653 -6.17 -12.88 -39.67
N TYR A 654 -7.25 -13.66 -39.70
CA TYR A 654 -8.62 -13.16 -39.50
C TYR A 654 -8.83 -12.56 -38.11
N TRP A 655 -8.17 -13.10 -37.08
CA TRP A 655 -8.31 -12.59 -35.72
C TRP A 655 -7.83 -11.15 -35.59
N TRP A 656 -6.90 -10.70 -36.43
CA TRP A 656 -6.36 -9.34 -36.43
C TRP A 656 -7.17 -8.34 -37.26
N ASP A 657 -8.22 -8.80 -37.95
CA ASP A 657 -9.09 -7.92 -38.73
C ASP A 657 -9.94 -7.03 -37.80
N HIS A 658 -9.90 -5.72 -38.09
CA HIS A 658 -10.61 -4.68 -37.36
C HIS A 658 -11.72 -4.03 -38.20
N LYS A 659 -11.97 -4.51 -39.42
CA LYS A 659 -13.08 -4.06 -40.25
C LYS A 659 -14.40 -4.54 -39.68
N ILE A 660 -15.38 -3.65 -39.64
CA ILE A 660 -16.71 -3.94 -39.11
C ILE A 660 -17.43 -4.92 -40.06
N PRO A 661 -18.00 -6.02 -39.55
CA PRO A 661 -18.77 -6.96 -40.37
C PRO A 661 -20.01 -6.30 -41.02
N ILE A 662 -20.29 -6.64 -42.28
CA ILE A 662 -21.39 -6.04 -43.07
C ILE A 662 -22.78 -6.45 -42.54
N VAL A 663 -22.89 -7.67 -42.01
CA VAL A 663 -24.08 -8.20 -41.32
C VAL A 663 -23.57 -8.76 -40.00
N CYS A 664 -24.15 -8.32 -38.88
CA CYS A 664 -23.64 -8.70 -37.57
C CYS A 664 -24.80 -8.97 -36.61
N HIS A 665 -24.91 -10.20 -36.12
CA HIS A 665 -25.78 -10.54 -35.00
C HIS A 665 -25.18 -9.99 -33.68
N SER A 666 -26.00 -9.79 -32.64
CA SER A 666 -25.54 -9.21 -31.38
C SER A 666 -24.35 -9.96 -30.75
N SER A 667 -24.36 -11.29 -30.79
CA SER A 667 -23.28 -12.13 -30.26
C SER A 667 -21.97 -12.02 -31.05
N GLU A 668 -22.04 -11.82 -32.37
CA GLU A 668 -20.86 -11.63 -33.21
C GLU A 668 -20.21 -10.26 -32.95
N LEU A 669 -21.03 -9.26 -32.62
CA LEU A 669 -20.56 -7.92 -32.27
C LEU A 669 -19.81 -7.90 -30.93
N ASP A 670 -20.27 -8.67 -29.94
CA ASP A 670 -19.61 -8.80 -28.64
C ASP A 670 -18.24 -9.50 -28.76
N GLU A 671 -18.16 -10.58 -29.54
CA GLU A 671 -16.87 -11.25 -29.82
C GLU A 671 -15.92 -10.31 -30.57
N PHE A 672 -16.44 -9.58 -31.57
CA PHE A 672 -15.67 -8.57 -32.31
C PHE A 672 -15.14 -7.48 -31.37
N ARG A 673 -15.96 -6.97 -30.45
CA ARG A 673 -15.57 -5.97 -29.44
C ARG A 673 -14.47 -6.48 -28.53
N GLU A 674 -14.60 -7.67 -27.95
CA GLU A 674 -13.58 -8.26 -27.07
C GLU A 674 -12.24 -8.43 -27.77
N ARG A 675 -12.30 -8.85 -29.02
CA ARG A 675 -11.13 -8.99 -29.88
C ARG A 675 -10.46 -7.65 -30.11
N LEU A 676 -11.22 -6.61 -30.46
CA LEU A 676 -10.69 -5.24 -30.64
C LEU A 676 -10.04 -4.70 -29.36
N ILE A 677 -10.63 -4.93 -28.18
CA ILE A 677 -10.06 -4.52 -26.88
C ILE A 677 -8.71 -5.23 -26.64
N SER A 678 -8.65 -6.54 -26.89
CA SER A 678 -7.42 -7.33 -26.73
C SER A 678 -6.32 -6.88 -27.70
N GLN A 679 -6.68 -6.61 -28.96
CA GLN A 679 -5.77 -6.05 -29.96
C GLN A 679 -5.27 -4.66 -29.55
N THR A 680 -6.17 -3.81 -29.03
CA THR A 680 -5.82 -2.46 -28.56
C THR A 680 -4.79 -2.54 -27.43
N GLN A 681 -5.00 -3.42 -26.45
CA GLN A 681 -4.05 -3.62 -25.36
C GLN A 681 -2.69 -4.17 -25.83
N TYR A 682 -2.69 -5.02 -26.86
CA TYR A 682 -1.46 -5.54 -27.47
C TYR A 682 -0.63 -4.40 -28.06
N PHE A 683 -1.24 -3.59 -28.93
CA PHE A 683 -0.54 -2.47 -29.55
C PHE A 683 -0.17 -1.40 -28.53
N LEU A 684 -1.01 -1.16 -27.51
CA LEU A 684 -0.66 -0.25 -26.42
C LEU A 684 0.60 -0.71 -25.69
N THR A 685 0.68 -2.00 -25.33
CA THR A 685 1.86 -2.58 -24.67
C THR A 685 3.12 -2.43 -25.52
N ARG A 686 3.00 -2.69 -26.83
CA ARG A 686 4.10 -2.56 -27.78
C ARG A 686 4.53 -1.11 -28.02
N ILE A 687 3.59 -0.17 -28.04
CA ILE A 687 3.88 1.26 -28.09
C ILE A 687 4.74 1.66 -26.88
N TYR A 688 4.30 1.34 -25.67
CA TYR A 688 5.00 1.70 -24.44
C TYR A 688 6.39 1.06 -24.33
N LEU A 689 6.55 -0.16 -24.86
CA LEU A 689 7.84 -0.83 -24.94
C LEU A 689 8.87 -0.03 -25.78
N HIS A 690 8.45 0.53 -26.92
CA HIS A 690 9.36 1.21 -27.84
C HIS A 690 9.41 2.74 -27.69
N LEU A 691 8.42 3.33 -27.04
CA LEU A 691 8.27 4.79 -26.89
C LEU A 691 9.53 5.48 -26.32
N PRO A 692 10.26 4.93 -25.32
CA PRO A 692 11.50 5.56 -24.83
C PRO A 692 12.57 5.79 -25.90
N TYR A 693 12.56 5.01 -26.99
CA TYR A 693 13.53 5.10 -28.08
C TYR A 693 13.04 5.88 -29.29
N LEU A 694 11.77 6.30 -29.28
CA LEU A 694 11.26 7.24 -30.27
C LEU A 694 12.05 8.56 -30.24
N LEU A 695 12.54 8.95 -29.06
CA LEU A 695 12.95 10.33 -28.77
C LEU A 695 14.40 10.46 -28.30
N LYS A 696 15.07 9.34 -27.96
CA LYS A 696 16.44 9.31 -27.41
C LYS A 696 17.55 9.72 -28.39
N SER A 697 17.35 9.53 -29.70
CA SER A 697 18.25 10.04 -30.75
C SER A 697 17.61 9.87 -32.14
N PRO A 698 17.23 10.96 -32.83
CA PRO A 698 16.62 10.87 -34.16
C PRO A 698 17.61 10.41 -35.26
N THR A 699 18.91 10.55 -35.03
CA THR A 699 19.96 10.21 -35.99
C THR A 699 20.54 8.80 -35.81
N SER A 700 20.38 8.18 -34.64
CA SER A 700 20.91 6.84 -34.38
C SER A 700 20.16 5.76 -35.17
N HIS A 701 20.91 4.98 -35.96
CA HIS A 701 20.41 3.80 -36.69
C HIS A 701 20.04 2.64 -35.76
N LEU A 702 20.65 2.56 -34.58
CA LEU A 702 20.40 1.49 -33.59
C LEU A 702 18.91 1.41 -33.19
N TYR A 703 18.26 2.57 -33.09
CA TYR A 703 16.88 2.68 -32.62
C TYR A 703 15.85 2.77 -33.74
N ALA A 704 16.28 2.72 -35.01
CA ALA A 704 15.41 2.91 -36.16
C ALA A 704 14.23 1.91 -36.16
N ASN A 705 14.50 0.64 -35.79
CA ASN A 705 13.46 -0.38 -35.70
C ASN A 705 12.44 -0.05 -34.59
N SER A 706 12.90 0.33 -33.38
CA SER A 706 11.98 0.71 -32.29
C SER A 706 11.10 1.92 -32.67
N ARG A 707 11.65 2.92 -33.36
CA ARG A 707 10.85 4.07 -33.85
C ARG A 707 9.77 3.62 -34.82
N LEU A 708 10.13 2.76 -35.78
CA LEU A 708 9.20 2.20 -36.74
C LEU A 708 8.11 1.39 -36.03
N MET A 709 8.47 0.53 -35.07
CA MET A 709 7.52 -0.29 -34.32
C MET A 709 6.55 0.54 -33.48
N ALA A 710 7.01 1.63 -32.84
CA ALA A 710 6.13 2.55 -32.11
C ALA A 710 5.12 3.23 -33.05
N ILE A 711 5.58 3.68 -34.23
CA ILE A 711 4.74 4.32 -35.25
C ILE A 711 3.73 3.31 -35.83
N GLU A 712 4.18 2.15 -36.31
CA GLU A 712 3.32 1.12 -36.90
C GLU A 712 2.28 0.62 -35.88
N SER A 713 2.68 0.37 -34.64
CA SER A 713 1.76 -0.03 -33.57
C SER A 713 0.73 1.06 -33.28
N SER A 714 1.10 2.35 -33.36
CA SER A 714 0.15 3.46 -33.22
C SER A 714 -0.88 3.48 -34.35
N LYS A 715 -0.47 3.24 -35.61
CA LYS A 715 -1.41 3.14 -36.75
C LYS A 715 -2.39 2.00 -36.56
N GLU A 716 -1.88 0.82 -36.21
CA GLU A 716 -2.72 -0.34 -35.97
C GLU A 716 -3.70 -0.08 -34.81
N LEU A 717 -3.24 0.52 -33.71
CA LEU A 717 -4.09 0.90 -32.58
C LEU A 717 -5.21 1.87 -33.00
N LEU A 718 -4.90 2.91 -33.79
CA LEU A 718 -5.92 3.86 -34.25
C LEU A 718 -7.00 3.19 -35.09
N GLY A 719 -6.65 2.25 -35.98
CA GLY A 719 -7.65 1.48 -36.72
C GLY A 719 -8.64 0.75 -35.82
N ARG A 720 -8.17 0.17 -34.69
CA ARG A 720 -9.04 -0.50 -33.70
C ARG A 720 -9.85 0.52 -32.90
N TYR A 721 -9.26 1.64 -32.51
CA TYR A 721 -9.97 2.72 -31.83
C TYR A 721 -11.13 3.25 -32.67
N LEU A 722 -10.91 3.52 -33.95
CA LEU A 722 -11.94 3.99 -34.88
C LEU A 722 -13.05 2.94 -35.07
N ALA A 723 -12.70 1.66 -35.15
CA ALA A 723 -13.67 0.56 -35.17
C ALA A 723 -14.50 0.52 -33.87
N LEU A 724 -13.86 0.58 -32.70
CA LEU A 724 -14.52 0.61 -31.39
C LEU A 724 -15.49 1.80 -31.26
N ARG A 725 -15.15 2.96 -31.83
CA ARG A 725 -15.99 4.17 -31.82
C ARG A 725 -16.98 4.27 -32.98
N SER A 726 -17.02 3.27 -33.87
CA SER A 726 -18.00 3.24 -34.96
C SER A 726 -19.37 2.84 -34.44
N HIS A 727 -20.43 3.25 -35.15
CA HIS A 727 -21.81 2.98 -34.74
C HIS A 727 -22.37 1.81 -35.55
N VAL A 728 -23.04 0.89 -34.86
CA VAL A 728 -23.79 -0.22 -35.44
C VAL A 728 -25.19 -0.19 -34.83
N ASN A 729 -26.22 -0.17 -35.67
CA ASN A 729 -27.62 -0.07 -35.22
C ASN A 729 -27.92 1.15 -34.32
N GLY A 730 -27.22 2.28 -34.54
CA GLY A 730 -27.44 3.53 -33.82
C GLY A 730 -26.66 3.69 -32.50
N SER A 731 -25.96 2.66 -32.01
CA SER A 731 -25.11 2.72 -30.81
C SER A 731 -23.63 2.51 -31.16
N PRO A 732 -22.68 3.12 -30.44
CA PRO A 732 -21.25 2.84 -30.61
C PRO A 732 -20.93 1.37 -30.26
N ILE A 733 -19.92 0.79 -30.92
CA ILE A 733 -19.46 -0.56 -30.59
C ILE A 733 -18.92 -0.60 -29.16
N PHE A 734 -18.19 0.41 -28.71
CA PHE A 734 -17.68 0.47 -27.33
C PHE A 734 -17.69 1.91 -26.81
N ASP A 735 -18.27 2.11 -25.63
CA ASP A 735 -18.42 3.42 -25.01
C ASP A 735 -17.69 3.55 -23.67
N CYS A 736 -16.38 3.83 -23.73
CA CYS A 736 -15.53 3.98 -22.56
C CYS A 736 -14.64 5.21 -22.73
N GLN A 737 -14.80 6.24 -21.89
CA GLN A 737 -14.04 7.49 -22.03
C GLN A 737 -12.52 7.29 -21.98
N SER A 738 -12.04 6.31 -21.20
CA SER A 738 -10.60 6.02 -21.12
C SER A 738 -10.01 5.51 -22.44
N VAL A 739 -10.82 4.93 -23.35
CA VAL A 739 -10.35 4.51 -24.67
C VAL A 739 -10.10 5.69 -25.61
N ASP A 740 -10.78 6.84 -25.38
CA ASP A 740 -10.52 8.07 -26.14
C ASP A 740 -9.13 8.60 -25.86
N PHE A 741 -8.67 8.50 -24.62
CA PHE A 741 -7.31 8.86 -24.27
C PHE A 741 -6.29 7.95 -24.94
N VAL A 742 -6.56 6.63 -25.01
CA VAL A 742 -5.68 5.67 -25.71
C VAL A 742 -5.57 6.01 -27.21
N GLY A 743 -6.69 6.28 -27.88
CA GLY A 743 -6.70 6.71 -29.28
C GLY A 743 -6.02 8.07 -29.50
N PHE A 744 -6.22 9.01 -28.58
CA PHE A 744 -5.52 10.29 -28.58
C PHE A 744 -4.00 10.12 -28.45
N MET A 745 -3.51 9.30 -27.53
CA MET A 745 -2.08 9.05 -27.35
C MET A 745 -1.42 8.46 -28.60
N ALA A 746 -2.05 7.47 -29.23
CA ALA A 746 -1.55 6.90 -30.48
C ALA A 746 -1.48 7.97 -31.60
N SER A 747 -2.47 8.88 -31.66
CA SER A 747 -2.44 10.00 -32.60
C SER A 747 -1.30 10.98 -32.34
N VAL A 748 -1.06 11.32 -31.06
CA VAL A 748 0.05 12.18 -30.64
C VAL A 748 1.40 11.56 -31.05
N ILE A 749 1.57 10.25 -30.84
CA ILE A 749 2.80 9.53 -31.21
C ILE A 749 3.04 9.55 -32.71
N LEU A 750 1.99 9.39 -33.53
CA LEU A 750 2.11 9.52 -34.99
C LEU A 750 2.51 10.93 -35.43
N VAL A 751 1.92 11.95 -34.80
CA VAL A 751 2.26 13.34 -35.09
C VAL A 751 3.71 13.64 -34.70
N ILE A 752 4.13 13.28 -33.48
CA ILE A 752 5.51 13.49 -32.99
C ILE A 752 6.52 12.71 -33.84
N GLY A 753 6.24 11.43 -34.13
CA GLY A 753 7.16 10.57 -34.88
C GLY A 753 7.58 11.15 -36.23
N ALA A 754 6.67 11.86 -36.90
CA ALA A 754 6.96 12.53 -38.18
C ALA A 754 7.82 13.79 -38.05
N PHE A 755 7.88 14.42 -36.87
CA PHE A 755 8.81 15.53 -36.60
C PHE A 755 10.19 15.05 -36.20
N CYS A 756 10.31 13.86 -35.60
CA CYS A 756 11.56 13.37 -35.05
C CYS A 756 12.49 12.72 -36.08
N ASP A 757 11.98 12.03 -37.13
CA ASP A 757 12.85 11.44 -38.17
C ASP A 757 12.42 11.96 -39.56
N SER A 758 13.19 12.90 -40.12
CA SER A 758 12.91 13.52 -41.43
C SER A 758 12.90 12.54 -42.61
N ARG A 759 13.32 11.29 -42.39
CA ARG A 759 13.26 10.18 -43.36
C ARG A 759 11.92 9.44 -43.37
N ILE A 760 11.05 9.67 -42.38
CA ILE A 760 9.73 9.04 -42.25
C ILE A 760 8.66 10.14 -42.23
N PRO A 761 8.35 10.76 -43.38
CA PRO A 761 7.30 11.78 -43.44
C PRO A 761 5.93 11.15 -43.13
N LEU A 762 5.03 11.95 -42.53
CA LEU A 762 3.62 11.59 -42.41
C LEU A 762 3.06 11.28 -43.81
N VAL A 763 2.73 10.02 -44.05
CA VAL A 763 2.12 9.59 -45.32
C VAL A 763 0.67 10.09 -45.33
N PRO A 764 0.06 10.44 -46.48
CA PRO A 764 -1.32 10.94 -46.54
C PRO A 764 -2.34 10.07 -45.78
N GLY A 765 -2.15 8.74 -45.75
CA GLY A 765 -2.99 7.81 -44.98
C GLY A 765 -2.87 7.98 -43.45
N ASP A 766 -1.70 8.36 -42.94
CA ASP A 766 -1.49 8.59 -41.50
C ASP A 766 -2.19 9.88 -41.06
N ILE A 767 -2.10 10.94 -41.88
CA ILE A 767 -2.83 12.19 -41.67
C ILE A 767 -4.34 11.93 -41.71
N GLN A 768 -4.80 11.06 -42.61
CA GLN A 768 -6.21 10.67 -42.67
C GLN A 768 -6.66 10.00 -41.37
N LEU A 769 -5.91 9.03 -40.85
CA LEU A 769 -6.22 8.36 -39.58
C LEU A 769 -6.31 9.34 -38.40
N VAL A 770 -5.37 10.28 -38.31
CA VAL A 770 -5.39 11.29 -37.23
C VAL A 770 -6.58 12.23 -37.39
N ASN A 771 -6.89 12.68 -38.62
CA ASN A 771 -8.08 13.51 -38.89
C ASN A 771 -9.40 12.78 -38.60
N GLU A 772 -9.49 11.49 -38.92
CA GLU A 772 -10.64 10.66 -38.57
C GLU A 772 -10.78 10.52 -37.05
N THR A 773 -9.67 10.37 -36.34
CA THR A 773 -9.64 10.35 -34.86
C THR A 773 -10.13 11.69 -34.29
N VAL A 774 -9.70 12.83 -34.83
CA VAL A 774 -10.20 14.15 -34.42
C VAL A 774 -11.70 14.27 -34.64
N ARG A 775 -12.24 13.85 -35.79
CA ARG A 775 -13.69 13.86 -36.05
C ARG A 775 -14.45 12.99 -35.05
N VAL A 776 -13.92 11.81 -34.73
CA VAL A 776 -14.51 10.92 -33.73
C VAL A 776 -14.49 11.57 -32.34
N LEU A 777 -13.36 12.12 -31.91
CA LEU A 777 -13.24 12.82 -30.63
C LEU A 777 -14.15 14.05 -30.56
N GLN A 778 -14.30 14.80 -31.66
CA GLN A 778 -15.23 15.93 -31.76
C GLN A 778 -16.68 15.48 -31.56
N ARG A 779 -17.12 14.48 -32.33
CA ARG A 779 -18.46 13.90 -32.23
C ARG A 779 -18.74 13.36 -30.82
N VAL A 780 -17.76 12.70 -30.21
CA VAL A 780 -17.90 12.17 -28.85
C VAL A 780 -17.91 13.31 -27.81
N ALA A 781 -17.18 14.40 -28.04
CA ALA A 781 -17.15 15.58 -27.18
C ALA A 781 -18.42 16.44 -27.23
N GLU A 782 -19.22 16.33 -28.31
CA GLU A 782 -20.56 16.95 -28.41
C GLU A 782 -21.52 16.40 -27.35
N ASN A 783 -21.29 15.16 -26.88
CA ASN A 783 -21.90 14.69 -25.64
C ASN A 783 -21.28 15.47 -24.46
N ARG A 784 -22.08 16.37 -23.85
CA ARG A 784 -21.63 17.31 -22.80
C ARG A 784 -20.96 16.63 -21.60
N VAL A 785 -21.18 15.33 -21.43
CA VAL A 785 -20.69 14.53 -20.31
C VAL A 785 -19.26 13.99 -20.51
N ASN A 786 -18.80 13.77 -21.75
CA ASN A 786 -17.48 13.21 -22.01
C ASN A 786 -16.40 14.31 -21.99
N ARG A 787 -15.84 14.53 -20.79
CA ARG A 787 -14.79 15.55 -20.56
C ARG A 787 -13.45 15.15 -21.19
N VAL A 788 -13.11 13.87 -21.16
CA VAL A 788 -11.83 13.34 -21.69
C VAL A 788 -11.73 13.58 -23.20
N ALA A 789 -12.75 13.21 -23.97
CA ALA A 789 -12.76 13.37 -25.41
C ALA A 789 -12.67 14.85 -25.84
N ARG A 790 -13.33 15.75 -25.09
CA ARG A 790 -13.29 17.20 -25.36
C ARG A 790 -11.88 17.77 -25.26
N GLN A 791 -11.14 17.35 -24.25
CA GLN A 791 -9.77 17.80 -24.06
C GLN A 791 -8.81 17.15 -25.06
N CYS A 792 -8.95 15.85 -25.28
CA CYS A 792 -8.20 15.13 -26.32
C CYS A 792 -8.40 15.79 -27.70
N HIS A 793 -9.64 16.14 -28.05
CA HIS A 793 -9.97 16.87 -29.28
C HIS A 793 -9.29 18.23 -29.34
N LYS A 794 -9.38 19.04 -28.27
CA LYS A 794 -8.76 20.37 -28.20
C LYS A 794 -7.25 20.27 -28.43
N THR A 795 -6.57 19.41 -27.66
CA THR A 795 -5.12 19.24 -27.72
C THR A 795 -4.65 18.68 -29.06
N LEU A 796 -5.32 17.67 -29.61
CA LEU A 796 -4.93 17.07 -30.88
C LEU A 796 -5.15 18.02 -32.06
N SER A 797 -6.23 18.82 -32.02
CA SER A 797 -6.48 19.86 -33.03
C SER A 797 -5.40 20.95 -33.00
N THR A 798 -4.95 21.34 -31.81
CA THR A 798 -3.81 22.26 -31.66
C THR A 798 -2.52 21.67 -32.21
N LEU A 799 -2.22 20.40 -31.92
CA LEU A 799 -1.02 19.72 -32.44
C LEU A 799 -1.03 19.58 -33.97
N LEU A 800 -2.18 19.26 -34.57
CA LEU A 800 -2.32 19.17 -36.03
C LEU A 800 -2.17 20.52 -36.73
N ALA A 801 -2.62 21.61 -36.10
CA ALA A 801 -2.43 22.97 -36.61
C ALA A 801 -0.93 23.33 -36.67
N LEU A 802 -0.12 22.82 -35.73
CA LEU A 802 1.34 22.96 -35.75
C LEU A 802 2.02 22.11 -36.84
N ALA A 803 1.42 20.97 -37.20
CA ALA A 803 1.92 20.05 -38.22
C ALA A 803 1.60 20.45 -39.67
N HIS A 804 0.79 21.49 -39.90
CA HIS A 804 0.50 21.98 -41.25
C HIS A 804 1.72 22.67 -41.89
N VAL A 805 2.44 21.89 -42.71
CA VAL A 805 3.50 22.35 -43.60
C VAL A 805 2.88 23.11 -44.78
N GLY A 806 2.52 24.40 -44.62
CA GLY A 806 2.35 25.27 -45.79
C GLY A 806 1.53 26.55 -45.72
N GLY A 807 1.03 27.00 -44.57
CA GLY A 807 0.43 28.33 -44.42
C GLY A 807 1.22 29.20 -43.42
N PRO A 808 1.12 30.54 -43.47
CA PRO A 808 1.69 31.37 -42.41
C PRO A 808 1.04 30.97 -41.07
N PRO A 809 1.81 30.79 -39.99
CA PRO A 809 1.27 30.43 -38.69
C PRO A 809 0.27 31.49 -38.25
N SER A 810 -0.98 31.12 -37.95
CA SER A 810 -1.91 32.08 -37.36
C SER A 810 -1.41 32.48 -35.99
N SER A 811 -1.59 33.74 -35.65
CA SER A 811 -1.11 34.39 -34.42
C SER A 811 -1.74 33.79 -33.15
N ALA A 812 -1.16 32.71 -32.63
CA ALA A 812 -1.14 32.27 -31.22
C ALA A 812 -0.77 30.78 -31.16
N VAL A 813 0.49 30.45 -31.50
CA VAL A 813 1.01 29.10 -31.25
C VAL A 813 1.45 29.02 -29.78
N PRO A 814 0.88 28.11 -28.96
CA PRO A 814 1.37 27.92 -27.59
C PRO A 814 2.79 27.35 -27.62
N SER A 815 3.70 27.94 -26.84
CA SER A 815 5.10 27.51 -26.72
C SER A 815 5.27 26.16 -26.00
N LYS A 816 4.22 25.72 -25.28
CA LYS A 816 4.18 24.53 -24.43
C LYS A 816 2.82 23.84 -24.56
N ILE A 817 2.82 22.53 -24.79
CA ILE A 817 1.64 21.68 -24.77
C ILE A 817 1.90 20.54 -23.78
N THR A 818 1.27 20.61 -22.62
CA THR A 818 1.33 19.52 -21.63
C THR A 818 0.30 18.46 -22.00
N ILE A 819 0.73 17.21 -22.06
CA ILE A 819 -0.16 16.07 -22.24
C ILE A 819 -0.11 15.25 -20.94
N PRO A 820 -1.25 15.08 -20.22
CA PRO A 820 -1.31 14.34 -18.98
C PRO A 820 -0.66 12.98 -19.12
N TYR A 821 0.21 12.62 -18.16
CA TYR A 821 0.94 11.33 -18.09
C TYR A 821 1.94 11.09 -19.23
N PHE A 822 1.80 11.81 -20.33
CA PHE A 822 2.67 11.73 -21.48
C PHE A 822 3.77 12.79 -21.44
N GLY A 823 3.72 13.79 -20.55
CA GLY A 823 4.76 14.82 -20.40
C GLY A 823 4.50 16.08 -21.22
N THR A 824 5.52 16.93 -21.36
CA THR A 824 5.39 18.22 -22.04
C THR A 824 6.05 18.20 -23.42
N LEU A 825 5.32 18.69 -24.42
CA LEU A 825 5.83 19.04 -25.72
C LEU A 825 6.18 20.53 -25.77
N TYR A 826 7.42 20.85 -26.13
CA TYR A 826 7.87 22.22 -26.36
C TYR A 826 7.99 22.48 -27.85
N VAL A 827 7.45 23.61 -28.29
CA VAL A 827 7.57 24.08 -29.66
C VAL A 827 8.70 25.10 -29.69
N ALA A 828 9.90 24.67 -30.10
CA ALA A 828 11.05 25.57 -30.15
C ALA A 828 10.90 26.56 -31.31
N SER A 829 10.88 27.85 -31.00
CA SER A 829 11.27 28.92 -31.92
C SER A 829 12.78 29.18 -31.76
N ASN A 830 13.49 29.48 -32.85
CA ASN A 830 14.96 29.43 -32.99
C ASN A 830 15.80 30.38 -32.08
N TRP A 831 15.36 30.75 -30.89
CA TRP A 831 16.00 31.75 -30.04
C TRP A 831 16.80 31.18 -28.84
N HIS A 832 16.66 29.90 -28.47
CA HIS A 832 17.23 29.38 -27.20
C HIS A 832 17.97 28.04 -27.25
N LEU A 833 18.76 27.77 -28.29
CA LEU A 833 19.78 26.71 -28.26
C LEU A 833 21.17 27.32 -28.38
N LYS A 834 21.69 27.82 -27.25
CA LYS A 834 23.14 27.98 -27.03
C LYS A 834 23.52 27.33 -25.70
N SER A 835 24.32 26.27 -25.83
CA SER A 835 25.42 25.88 -24.92
C SER A 835 25.06 25.59 -23.46
N GLY A 836 25.03 24.32 -23.07
CA GLY A 836 25.20 23.98 -21.66
C GLY A 836 24.78 22.60 -21.16
N SER A 837 24.92 21.49 -21.88
CA SER A 837 24.93 20.17 -21.20
C SER A 837 25.56 19.10 -22.09
N LEU A 838 26.89 19.00 -22.03
CA LEU A 838 27.70 17.85 -22.46
C LEU A 838 29.13 18.11 -21.94
N ARG A 839 29.47 17.59 -20.76
CA ARG A 839 30.85 17.42 -20.34
C ARG A 839 31.07 16.02 -19.77
N THR A 840 31.96 15.31 -20.45
CA THR A 840 32.59 14.03 -20.11
C THR A 840 33.61 14.18 -18.97
N LEU A 841 33.70 13.15 -18.14
CA LEU A 841 34.75 12.94 -17.12
C LEU A 841 36.05 12.39 -17.73
N GLY A 842 37.20 12.79 -17.14
CA GLY A 842 38.58 12.33 -17.39
C GLY A 842 39.44 13.41 -18.05
N GLU A 843 40.65 13.79 -17.61
CA GLU A 843 41.64 13.28 -16.66
C GLU A 843 42.56 14.45 -16.18
N HIS A 844 43.40 14.19 -15.17
CA HIS A 844 44.41 15.08 -14.61
C HIS A 844 45.48 15.58 -15.62
N GLY A 845 45.97 16.82 -15.46
CA GLY A 845 47.25 17.27 -16.02
C GLY A 845 47.38 18.78 -16.26
N THR A 846 48.47 19.38 -15.79
CA THR A 846 48.84 20.81 -15.70
C THR A 846 49.13 21.57 -17.03
N PRO A 847 49.24 22.91 -17.03
CA PRO A 847 49.25 23.75 -18.25
C PRO A 847 50.65 24.20 -18.69
N SER A 848 50.88 24.36 -20.01
CA SER A 848 51.81 25.37 -20.58
C SER A 848 51.83 25.41 -22.12
N GLU A 849 51.81 26.66 -22.63
CA GLU A 849 52.46 27.17 -23.87
C GLU A 849 51.81 26.99 -25.27
N SER A 850 51.85 28.12 -26.00
CA SER A 850 51.35 28.47 -27.34
C SER A 850 52.51 28.43 -28.38
N PRO A 851 52.43 28.99 -29.62
CA PRO A 851 51.45 28.91 -30.73
C PRO A 851 52.12 28.60 -32.12
N GLY A 852 51.32 28.31 -33.15
CA GLY A 852 51.72 28.50 -34.58
C GLY A 852 50.69 27.87 -35.55
N CYS A 853 49.94 28.60 -36.39
CA CYS A 853 50.19 29.45 -37.57
C CYS A 853 50.07 28.72 -38.94
N LEU A 854 49.35 29.39 -39.87
CA LEU A 854 49.28 29.25 -41.36
C LEU A 854 48.33 28.17 -41.93
N ALA A 855 47.52 28.37 -42.99
CA ALA A 855 47.14 29.52 -43.82
C ALA A 855 45.90 29.17 -44.71
N ASP A 856 45.00 30.16 -44.85
CA ASP A 856 44.09 30.64 -45.94
C ASP A 856 44.27 30.19 -47.44
N PRO A 857 43.43 30.60 -48.43
CA PRO A 857 41.96 30.47 -48.63
C PRO A 857 41.56 30.28 -50.15
N SER A 858 40.30 30.57 -50.54
CA SER A 858 39.73 30.84 -51.90
C SER A 858 39.08 29.65 -52.64
N THR A 859 37.91 29.74 -53.32
CA THR A 859 37.23 30.86 -54.03
C THR A 859 35.68 30.76 -54.03
N SER A 860 35.07 31.93 -54.24
CA SER A 860 33.66 32.34 -54.29
C SER A 860 32.86 31.98 -55.56
N ASN A 861 31.52 31.95 -55.44
CA ASN A 861 30.54 32.77 -56.21
C ASN A 861 29.08 32.38 -55.87
N GLY A 862 28.26 33.35 -55.43
CA GLY A 862 26.78 33.23 -55.34
C GLY A 862 26.09 33.97 -56.51
N PRO A 863 24.81 34.39 -56.43
CA PRO A 863 23.69 33.94 -55.60
C PRO A 863 22.43 33.61 -56.46
N ASP A 864 21.57 32.68 -56.01
CA ASP A 864 20.13 32.73 -56.30
C ASP A 864 19.38 31.76 -55.37
N GLY A 865 18.29 32.24 -54.79
CA GLY A 865 17.60 31.60 -53.68
C GLY A 865 16.72 30.44 -54.08
N ASP A 866 16.57 29.51 -53.14
CA ASP A 866 15.24 29.00 -52.84
C ASP A 866 15.06 28.86 -51.32
N LEU A 867 14.10 29.64 -50.82
CA LEU A 867 13.58 29.64 -49.47
C LEU A 867 12.63 28.44 -49.35
N SER A 868 12.94 27.41 -48.58
CA SER A 868 11.86 26.54 -48.06
C SER A 868 12.16 25.84 -46.73
N ARG A 869 11.59 26.48 -45.68
CA ARG A 869 10.97 25.89 -44.48
C ARG A 869 11.90 25.28 -43.42
N LEU A 870 12.46 26.17 -42.60
CA LEU A 870 12.85 25.84 -41.22
C LEU A 870 11.58 25.51 -40.42
N SER A 871 11.25 24.22 -40.30
CA SER A 871 10.11 23.72 -39.53
C SER A 871 10.35 23.87 -38.02
N PRO A 872 9.30 24.12 -37.21
CA PRO A 872 9.42 24.12 -35.76
C PRO A 872 9.97 22.77 -35.27
N THR A 873 10.93 22.80 -34.34
CA THR A 873 11.47 21.58 -33.71
C THR A 873 10.65 21.28 -32.46
N LEU A 874 9.98 20.13 -32.44
CA LEU A 874 9.28 19.63 -31.25
C LEU A 874 10.28 18.91 -30.34
N VAL A 875 10.47 19.45 -29.14
CA VAL A 875 11.25 18.81 -28.08
C VAL A 875 10.26 18.18 -27.11
N TYR A 876 10.41 16.89 -26.90
CA TYR A 876 9.61 16.14 -25.95
C TYR A 876 10.48 15.73 -24.76
N GLU A 877 10.07 16.11 -23.56
CA GLU A 877 10.80 15.82 -22.32
C GLU A 877 10.76 14.35 -21.89
N GLY A 878 10.08 13.47 -22.63
CA GLY A 878 9.85 12.08 -22.23
C GLY A 878 8.47 11.91 -21.61
N MET A 879 7.95 10.67 -21.62
CA MET A 879 6.92 10.32 -20.64
C MET A 879 7.65 10.22 -19.31
N TYR A 880 7.19 10.96 -18.31
CA TYR A 880 7.85 11.06 -17.01
C TYR A 880 9.29 11.56 -17.13
N ASN A 881 9.46 12.87 -17.33
CA ASN A 881 10.73 13.52 -17.04
C ASN A 881 10.85 13.69 -15.52
N PHE A 882 11.51 12.75 -14.84
CA PHE A 882 12.27 13.13 -13.64
C PHE A 882 13.54 13.81 -14.17
N ASP A 883 13.43 15.10 -14.49
CA ASP A 883 14.53 15.91 -15.00
C ASP A 883 15.71 15.78 -14.02
N ALA A 884 16.77 15.07 -14.41
CA ALA A 884 17.91 14.75 -13.56
C ALA A 884 18.73 15.99 -13.11
N ASP A 885 18.32 17.21 -13.48
CA ASP A 885 19.04 18.47 -13.21
C ASP A 885 18.17 19.63 -12.67
N LEU A 886 16.97 19.36 -12.12
CA LEU A 886 16.31 20.31 -11.21
C LEU A 886 16.57 19.91 -9.75
N PRO A 887 16.66 20.86 -8.78
CA PRO A 887 17.12 20.60 -7.40
C PRO A 887 16.27 19.61 -6.59
N TRP A 888 15.17 19.11 -7.17
CA TRP A 888 14.24 18.16 -6.60
C TRP A 888 14.35 16.74 -7.19
N ALA A 889 15.29 16.47 -8.11
CA ALA A 889 15.43 15.19 -8.79
C ALA A 889 16.58 14.29 -8.29
N GLN A 890 17.15 14.56 -7.11
CA GLN A 890 18.06 13.62 -6.43
C GLN A 890 17.39 12.74 -5.37
N ASP A 891 16.05 12.74 -5.29
CA ASP A 891 15.31 11.94 -4.31
C ASP A 891 14.19 11.14 -5.00
N GLU A 892 14.55 9.95 -5.49
CA GLU A 892 13.55 8.95 -5.90
C GLU A 892 12.97 8.23 -4.67
N SER A 893 11.82 8.71 -4.19
CA SER A 893 10.70 7.87 -3.76
C SER A 893 9.56 8.76 -3.26
N HIS A 894 8.43 8.75 -3.98
CA HIS A 894 7.04 9.13 -3.63
C HIS A 894 6.21 8.84 -4.91
N ALA A 895 5.06 8.17 -4.98
CA ALA A 895 3.96 7.87 -4.04
C ALA A 895 3.16 6.63 -4.58
N VAL A 896 2.07 6.07 -4.02
CA VAL A 896 0.86 6.51 -3.27
C VAL A 896 0.26 5.22 -2.62
N SER A 897 -0.28 5.17 -1.38
CA SER A 897 -1.54 5.84 -0.99
C SER A 897 -1.80 6.03 0.50
N CYS A 898 -2.26 7.23 0.85
CA CYS A 898 -3.27 7.47 1.88
C CYS A 898 -4.66 7.66 1.23
N VAL A 899 -5.69 7.18 1.93
CA VAL A 899 -7.12 7.44 1.72
C VAL A 899 -7.64 7.72 3.12
N HIS A 900 -7.80 8.97 3.56
CA HIS A 900 -9.12 9.61 3.48
C HIS A 900 -9.12 11.15 3.54
N ASP A 901 -7.99 11.82 3.83
CA ASP A 901 -7.89 13.30 3.75
C ASP A 901 -7.52 13.83 2.34
N PHE A 902 -7.26 12.91 1.42
CA PHE A 902 -6.83 13.18 0.05
C PHE A 902 -7.98 13.38 -0.96
N MET A 903 -9.23 13.20 -0.52
CA MET A 903 -10.38 13.16 -1.45
C MET A 903 -10.77 14.52 -2.02
N THR A 904 -10.31 15.64 -1.45
CA THR A 904 -10.62 16.99 -1.96
C THR A 904 -9.51 17.61 -2.82
N ASP A 905 -8.27 17.13 -2.74
CA ASP A 905 -7.10 17.77 -3.40
C ASP A 905 -6.44 16.90 -4.49
N LEU A 906 -6.85 15.63 -4.63
CA LEU A 906 -6.50 14.77 -5.77
C LEU A 906 -7.56 14.76 -6.89
N ASP A 907 -8.71 15.39 -6.66
CA ASP A 907 -9.75 15.69 -7.66
C ASP A 907 -9.37 16.93 -8.48
N GLN A 908 -8.09 17.02 -8.89
CA GLN A 908 -7.77 17.78 -10.08
C GLN A 908 -8.36 17.02 -11.26
N ASP A 909 -9.65 17.25 -11.47
CA ASP A 909 -10.37 17.00 -12.71
C ASP A 909 -9.41 17.34 -13.85
N TRP A 910 -9.48 16.57 -14.93
CA TRP A 910 -8.73 16.82 -16.15
C TRP A 910 -8.70 18.31 -16.58
N GLU A 911 -9.62 19.15 -16.08
CA GLU A 911 -9.67 20.62 -16.15
C GLU A 911 -8.43 21.37 -15.62
N SER A 912 -7.75 20.96 -14.54
CA SER A 912 -6.59 21.71 -14.01
C SER A 912 -5.34 21.62 -14.90
N PHE A 913 -5.23 20.54 -15.69
CA PHE A 913 -4.00 20.19 -16.40
C PHE A 913 -3.88 20.83 -17.79
N PHE A 914 -5.00 21.26 -18.37
CA PHE A 914 -5.06 21.91 -19.68
C PHE A 914 -5.56 23.36 -19.64
N ASN A 915 -5.73 23.93 -18.44
CA ASN A 915 -6.00 25.36 -18.29
C ASN A 915 -4.72 26.15 -18.50
N SER A 916 -4.63 26.79 -19.66
CA SER A 916 -3.61 27.77 -20.02
C SER A 916 -4.04 29.19 -19.63
N ASP A 917 -4.62 29.37 -18.45
CA ASP A 917 -4.82 30.71 -17.88
C ASP A 917 -3.59 31.04 -17.04
N ILE A 918 -2.52 31.41 -17.76
CA ILE A 918 -1.46 32.25 -17.23
C ILE A 918 -2.04 33.67 -17.15
N HIS A 919 -2.27 34.14 -15.93
CA HIS A 919 -2.11 35.55 -15.59
C HIS A 919 -1.00 35.68 -14.56
#